data_AF-A0A2N0KH14-F1
#
_entry.id   AF-A0A2N0KH14-F1
#
_cell.length_a   1.000
_cell.length_b   1.000
_cell.length_c   1.000
_cell.angle_alpha   90.00
_cell.angle_beta   90.00
_cell.angle_gamma   90.00
#
_symmetry.space_group_name_H-M   'P 1'
#
loop_
_entity.id
_entity.type
_entity.pdbx_description
1 polymer ?
#
loop_
_entity_poly.entity_id
_entity_poly.type
_entity_poly.pdbx_seq_one_letter_code
_entity_poly.pdbx_strand_id
1 'polypeptide(L)'
;MPRLLSKKYWRGRIGWLEVSFLILLATALAMRLWELGGRAMHYDEAIHLHYAWKLSNLEEYIHSPWMHGPFQIEFVALIFGIFGDTEFTSRIGYVLFGVALVALPYFLRQHLGPIGSLFTAIMLTASPVLLYFSRFGRNDIIMVFWATALLVLMWRYIHEEKNRYLYLASAILAFMFATKETAYFIVLIFGALTFFLAIPQIAPVFFGRARVSQLTGPAAFFLLIFTLTLPQWSAVAGLFQSLVGLTLVNPDGVAGGIVGAPHWAGPMVLLPVYSPPAWLHAVPAMVLVVGLLWLSKSSGWSAKSLLPRVVAPLAASAAVVLAMYRPLGQVISPENPPWLVDIPLAGALVVIAIGIFLIRQHPWQRSLALILGPAASILIYAALFTPVVNVGSVVRNVLPSGIPVDTSLNGVPVNFIVAGGILTVALVVSAVLGLAWRGGVWLVCAAIFYLEWLTLYTTIYTNWAGAFSGVWQGMGYWIAQQEVARGNQPWYYYFVGLSVYELLPVLFGGVGAVYFLKKGDIFGLALMFWAGLSLLAYTIASEKMPWLLVNITVPFILLAGKYLGELFERVRWREALARGTVLLLVLTPVGVIGGAYILRSYVDIDAEFSSVQWLALAGLAALAVLCALLVRLGRPQSGVAMIGIGAAALLLAFGTWAALRAAYTFDDSHPEILAYAQGSADLPQTYQNLKQDALLSTAENGPVKVDYDLWYPFQWYVRDEASDDALRFACFKDSKEADWNDSCNPASEISDSAALLLTSSHISDDSQLLDRYEKSGPMRNLLWFPESYRRPAENRQSEGPAEELSRDFAFFRDIASSREAWQKALNYILFRDLERDWYNSEYYSYTRK
;
A
#
# COMPACT_ATOMS: atom_id res chain seq x y z
N MET A 1 35.59 -32.60 10.23
CA MET A 1 35.62 -32.67 11.72
C MET A 1 36.90 -31.99 12.18
N PRO A 2 36.99 -31.20 13.28
CA PRO A 2 35.99 -30.60 14.19
C PRO A 2 35.96 -29.05 14.05
N ARG A 3 34.95 -28.27 14.46
CA ARG A 3 34.48 -28.06 15.84
C ARG A 3 32.99 -27.71 15.85
N LEU A 4 32.24 -28.63 16.44
CA LEU A 4 30.92 -28.45 16.99
C LEU A 4 31.03 -27.82 18.39
N LEU A 5 29.98 -27.06 18.72
CA LEU A 5 29.47 -26.76 20.08
C LEU A 5 30.02 -25.54 20.85
N SER A 6 29.15 -24.53 20.84
CA SER A 6 28.52 -23.93 22.04
C SER A 6 29.40 -23.18 23.03
N LYS A 7 29.30 -21.85 22.96
CA LYS A 7 29.01 -20.94 24.11
C LYS A 7 29.15 -19.49 23.62
N LYS A 8 28.10 -18.92 23.02
CA LYS A 8 27.99 -17.45 22.89
C LYS A 8 26.58 -16.96 22.54
N TYR A 9 25.58 -17.42 23.28
CA TYR A 9 24.33 -16.71 23.39
C TYR A 9 24.30 -16.13 24.80
N TRP A 10 24.16 -14.80 24.90
CA TRP A 10 23.93 -14.04 26.15
C TRP A 10 25.12 -13.64 27.04
N ARG A 11 26.19 -13.08 26.43
CA ARG A 11 27.01 -12.04 27.09
C ARG A 11 27.26 -10.91 26.08
N GLY A 12 26.22 -10.16 25.75
CA GLY A 12 26.34 -9.01 24.85
C GLY A 12 26.88 -7.81 25.62
N ARG A 13 28.16 -7.48 25.47
CA ARG A 13 28.57 -6.08 25.63
C ARG A 13 27.94 -5.34 24.45
N ILE A 14 27.14 -4.31 24.73
CA ILE A 14 26.59 -3.43 23.69
C ILE A 14 27.77 -2.89 22.89
N GLY A 15 27.81 -3.20 21.59
CA GLY A 15 28.85 -2.74 20.69
C GLY A 15 28.59 -1.31 20.22
N TRP A 16 29.61 -0.68 19.62
CA TRP A 16 29.47 0.67 19.06
C TRP A 16 28.34 0.73 18.01
N LEU A 17 28.15 -0.34 17.24
CA LEU A 17 27.09 -0.43 16.22
C LEU A 17 25.70 -0.37 16.86
N GLU A 18 25.46 -1.16 17.92
CA GLU A 18 24.18 -1.13 18.64
C GLU A 18 23.91 0.24 19.26
N VAL A 19 24.92 0.89 19.86
CA VAL A 19 24.77 2.26 20.38
C VAL A 19 24.44 3.26 19.27
N SER A 20 25.13 3.18 18.12
CA SER A 20 24.86 4.04 16.97
C SER A 20 23.43 3.88 16.45
N PHE A 21 22.92 2.64 16.36
CA PHE A 21 21.53 2.41 15.98
C PHE A 21 20.55 2.96 17.02
N LEU A 22 20.80 2.79 18.31
CA LEU A 22 19.92 3.35 19.35
C LEU A 22 19.86 4.89 19.27
N ILE A 23 20.99 5.56 19.06
CA ILE A 23 21.05 7.01 18.86
C ILE A 23 20.26 7.39 17.60
N LEU A 24 20.48 6.69 16.48
CA LEU A 24 19.78 6.99 15.23
C LEU A 24 18.27 6.79 15.36
N LEU A 25 17.81 5.75 16.06
CA LEU A 25 16.39 5.53 16.31
C LEU A 25 15.78 6.62 17.19
N ALA A 26 16.51 7.06 18.23
CA ALA A 26 16.08 8.18 19.06
C ALA A 26 15.99 9.47 18.25
N THR A 27 16.97 9.76 17.39
CA THR A 27 16.94 10.91 16.49
C THR A 27 15.78 10.81 15.49
N ALA A 28 15.59 9.66 14.86
CA ALA A 28 14.52 9.43 13.91
C ALA A 28 13.13 9.61 14.54
N LEU A 29 12.96 9.15 15.78
CA LEU A 29 11.75 9.33 16.57
C LEU A 29 11.53 10.80 16.94
N ALA A 30 12.56 11.49 17.44
CA ALA A 30 12.48 12.90 17.81
C ALA A 30 12.10 13.78 16.62
N MET A 31 12.75 13.59 15.47
CA MET A 31 12.40 14.30 14.23
C MET A 31 10.93 14.04 13.86
N ARG A 32 10.47 12.80 13.89
CA ARG A 32 9.11 12.46 13.47
C ARG A 32 8.04 12.93 14.45
N LEU A 33 8.31 12.98 15.75
CA LEU A 33 7.34 13.44 16.76
C LEU A 33 7.25 14.96 16.92
N TRP A 34 8.32 15.69 16.60
CA TRP A 34 8.36 17.14 16.78
C TRP A 34 7.24 17.85 16.03
N GLU A 35 6.33 18.57 16.72
CA GLU A 35 5.19 19.27 16.10
C GLU A 35 4.36 18.42 15.14
N LEU A 36 4.12 17.16 15.48
CA LEU A 36 3.38 16.23 14.62
C LEU A 36 1.95 16.67 14.30
N GLY A 37 1.28 17.36 15.24
CA GLY A 37 -0.05 17.95 15.05
C GLY A 37 -0.05 19.35 14.44
N GLY A 38 1.11 19.93 14.11
CA GLY A 38 1.20 21.34 13.69
C GLY A 38 0.68 21.62 12.28
N ARG A 39 0.71 20.65 11.37
CA ARG A 39 0.21 20.79 10.00
C ARG A 39 -1.26 20.47 9.90
N ALA A 40 -2.01 21.27 9.14
CA ALA A 40 -3.38 20.98 8.77
C ALA A 40 -3.52 19.58 8.11
N MET A 41 -4.70 18.96 8.28
CA MET A 41 -5.00 17.65 7.72
C MET A 41 -4.90 17.67 6.19
N HIS A 42 -4.23 16.65 5.65
CA HIS A 42 -4.22 16.42 4.20
C HIS A 42 -5.58 15.87 3.76
N TYR A 43 -6.01 16.16 2.52
CA TYR A 43 -7.28 15.67 1.95
C TYR A 43 -7.45 14.15 2.15
N ASP A 44 -6.49 13.38 1.64
CA ASP A 44 -6.51 11.92 1.76
C ASP A 44 -6.37 11.43 3.21
N GLU A 45 -5.67 12.17 4.08
CA GLU A 45 -5.52 11.78 5.49
C GLU A 45 -6.88 11.85 6.19
N ALA A 46 -7.59 12.97 6.02
CA ALA A 46 -8.87 13.23 6.65
C ALA A 46 -9.93 12.17 6.28
N ILE A 47 -9.92 11.64 5.06
CA ILE A 47 -10.79 10.53 4.63
C ILE A 47 -10.62 9.31 5.55
N HIS A 48 -9.40 8.80 5.67
CA HIS A 48 -9.15 7.58 6.44
C HIS A 48 -9.37 7.81 7.94
N LEU A 49 -9.01 9.00 8.43
CA LEU A 49 -9.20 9.36 9.83
C LEU A 49 -10.69 9.44 10.21
N HIS A 50 -11.55 9.92 9.31
CA HIS A 50 -13.00 9.95 9.54
C HIS A 50 -13.56 8.54 9.78
N TYR A 51 -13.22 7.57 8.94
CA TYR A 51 -13.68 6.19 9.11
C TYR A 51 -13.04 5.51 10.32
N ALA A 52 -11.78 5.84 10.65
CA ALA A 52 -11.14 5.34 11.86
C ALA A 52 -11.82 5.89 13.14
N TRP A 53 -12.20 7.17 13.13
CA TRP A 53 -12.96 7.80 14.21
C TRP A 53 -14.34 7.15 14.37
N LYS A 54 -15.09 6.97 13.27
CA LYS A 54 -16.37 6.23 13.27
C LYS A 54 -16.24 4.83 13.88
N LEU A 55 -15.26 4.06 13.41
CA LEU A 55 -15.01 2.72 13.92
C LEU A 55 -14.63 2.74 15.42
N SER A 56 -13.87 3.74 15.87
CA SER A 56 -13.53 3.89 17.29
C SER A 56 -14.74 4.23 18.18
N ASN A 57 -15.75 4.89 17.61
CA ASN A 57 -17.05 5.15 18.24
C ASN A 57 -18.07 4.02 18.06
N LEU A 58 -17.63 2.83 17.63
CA LEU A 58 -18.46 1.64 17.41
C LEU A 58 -19.54 1.81 16.32
N GLU A 59 -19.36 2.77 15.41
CA GLU A 59 -20.16 2.86 14.19
C GLU A 59 -19.76 1.78 13.17
N GLU A 60 -20.66 1.50 12.23
CA GLU A 60 -20.40 0.54 11.16
C GLU A 60 -19.30 1.04 10.21
N TYR A 61 -18.28 0.20 10.00
CA TYR A 61 -17.27 0.38 8.97
C TYR A 61 -17.39 -0.71 7.91
N ILE A 62 -17.59 -0.29 6.66
CA ILE A 62 -17.62 -1.16 5.49
C ILE A 62 -16.38 -0.87 4.65
N HIS A 63 -15.51 -1.87 4.53
CA HIS A 63 -14.33 -1.74 3.68
C HIS A 63 -14.75 -1.51 2.22
N SER A 64 -14.06 -0.57 1.57
CA SER A 64 -14.21 -0.26 0.16
C SER A 64 -12.83 -0.01 -0.46
N PRO A 65 -12.52 -0.60 -1.63
CA PRO A 65 -11.18 -0.53 -2.24
C PRO A 65 -10.66 0.89 -2.54
N TRP A 66 -11.55 1.88 -2.70
CA TRP A 66 -11.11 3.26 -2.91
C TRP A 66 -10.42 3.86 -1.67
N MET A 67 -10.64 3.28 -0.48
CA MET A 67 -9.97 3.63 0.78
C MET A 67 -8.70 2.81 1.04
N HIS A 68 -8.23 2.03 0.06
CA HIS A 68 -7.17 1.03 0.23
C HIS A 68 -7.54 -0.05 1.25
N GLY A 69 -6.56 -0.80 1.73
CA GLY A 69 -6.79 -1.90 2.66
C GLY A 69 -7.20 -1.42 4.07
N PRO A 70 -7.91 -2.27 4.83
CA PRO A 70 -8.53 -1.89 6.10
C PRO A 70 -7.54 -1.69 7.26
N PHE A 71 -6.29 -2.18 7.14
CA PHE A 71 -5.31 -2.17 8.21
C PHE A 71 -5.08 -0.77 8.79
N GLN A 72 -4.94 0.25 7.92
CA GLN A 72 -4.72 1.61 8.37
C GLN A 72 -5.88 2.12 9.24
N ILE A 73 -7.12 1.88 8.80
CA ILE A 73 -8.32 2.38 9.46
C ILE A 73 -8.49 1.70 10.83
N GLU A 74 -8.38 0.37 10.88
CA GLU A 74 -8.49 -0.38 12.13
C GLU A 74 -7.36 -0.04 13.11
N PHE A 75 -6.13 0.11 12.62
CA PHE A 75 -4.99 0.43 13.46
C PHE A 75 -5.12 1.84 14.06
N VAL A 76 -5.57 2.82 13.27
CA VAL A 76 -5.81 4.17 13.78
C VAL A 76 -7.03 4.20 14.72
N ALA A 77 -8.09 3.46 14.42
CA ALA A 77 -9.26 3.35 15.31
C ALA A 77 -8.87 2.80 16.69
N LEU A 78 -7.98 1.80 16.72
CA LEU A 78 -7.43 1.28 17.97
C LEU A 78 -6.63 2.35 18.74
N ILE A 79 -5.84 3.17 18.04
CA ILE A 79 -5.09 4.28 18.66
C ILE A 79 -6.07 5.30 19.25
N PHE A 80 -7.12 5.68 18.50
CA PHE A 80 -8.16 6.59 18.97
C PHE A 80 -8.88 6.05 20.21
N GLY A 81 -9.25 4.77 20.23
CA GLY A 81 -9.88 4.15 21.39
C GLY A 81 -9.01 4.12 22.65
N ILE A 82 -7.68 4.19 22.53
CA ILE A 82 -6.74 4.15 23.67
C ILE A 82 -6.29 5.55 24.10
N PHE A 83 -6.00 6.43 23.14
CA PHE A 83 -5.31 7.71 23.37
C PHE A 83 -6.15 8.96 23.02
N GLY A 84 -7.35 8.78 22.45
CA GLY A 84 -8.17 9.85 21.89
C GLY A 84 -7.80 10.21 20.45
N ASP A 85 -8.62 11.04 19.82
CA ASP A 85 -8.66 11.36 18.39
C ASP A 85 -8.16 12.78 18.07
N THR A 86 -6.94 13.09 18.51
CA THR A 86 -6.25 14.36 18.19
C THR A 86 -5.46 14.28 16.89
N GLU A 87 -5.06 15.43 16.34
CA GLU A 87 -4.15 15.50 15.18
C GLU A 87 -2.79 14.84 15.45
N PHE A 88 -2.36 14.80 16.71
CA PHE A 88 -1.12 14.13 17.09
C PHE A 88 -1.30 12.60 17.09
N THR A 89 -2.37 12.11 17.73
CA THR A 89 -2.64 10.66 17.83
C THR A 89 -3.04 10.07 16.48
N SER A 90 -3.66 10.84 15.59
CA SER A 90 -3.98 10.41 14.24
C SER A 90 -2.75 10.06 13.39
N ARG A 91 -1.59 10.65 13.72
CA ARG A 91 -0.33 10.47 12.97
C ARG A 91 0.71 9.60 13.67
N ILE A 92 0.55 9.29 14.96
CA ILE A 92 1.57 8.58 15.75
C ILE A 92 1.88 7.18 15.20
N GLY A 93 0.88 6.48 14.66
CA GLY A 93 1.06 5.16 14.06
C GLY A 93 2.09 5.15 12.93
N TYR A 94 2.01 6.15 12.04
CA TYR A 94 2.92 6.32 10.89
C TYR A 94 4.33 6.68 11.32
N VAL A 95 4.47 7.45 12.41
CA VAL A 95 5.76 7.73 13.04
C VAL A 95 6.43 6.44 13.50
N LEU A 96 5.68 5.56 14.17
CA LEU A 96 6.22 4.28 14.65
C LEU A 96 6.72 3.39 13.50
N PHE A 97 5.96 3.29 12.41
CA PHE A 97 6.38 2.56 11.21
C PHE A 97 7.60 3.20 10.53
N GLY A 98 7.64 4.53 10.45
CA GLY A 98 8.79 5.28 9.92
C GLY A 98 10.07 5.07 10.74
N VAL A 99 9.98 5.04 12.07
CA VAL A 99 11.13 4.75 12.96
C VAL A 99 11.52 3.27 12.88
N ALA A 100 10.56 2.36 12.82
CA ALA A 100 10.82 0.94 12.68
C ALA A 100 11.54 0.61 11.36
N LEU A 101 11.22 1.33 10.27
CA LEU A 101 11.91 1.23 8.99
C LEU A 101 13.41 1.56 9.11
N VAL A 102 13.79 2.58 9.90
CA VAL A 102 15.19 2.94 10.17
C VAL A 102 15.96 1.82 10.89
N ALA A 103 15.28 0.95 11.64
CA ALA A 103 15.90 -0.17 12.35
C ALA A 103 16.22 -1.35 11.43
N LEU A 104 15.47 -1.55 10.34
CA LEU A 104 15.57 -2.74 9.49
C LEU A 104 16.96 -3.02 8.89
N PRO A 105 17.76 -2.02 8.48
CA PRO A 105 19.12 -2.25 7.97
C PRO A 105 20.03 -3.00 8.95
N TYR A 106 19.80 -2.92 10.27
CA TYR A 106 20.55 -3.67 11.27
C TYR A 106 20.48 -5.18 11.03
N PHE A 107 19.33 -5.69 10.57
CA PHE A 107 19.14 -7.11 10.30
C PHE A 107 19.82 -7.56 9.00
N LEU A 108 20.22 -6.62 8.14
CA LEU A 108 20.98 -6.85 6.90
C LEU A 108 22.47 -6.52 7.05
N ARG A 109 22.96 -6.16 8.24
CA ARG A 109 24.36 -5.77 8.48
C ARG A 109 25.43 -6.77 8.04
N GLN A 110 25.08 -8.06 7.95
CA GLN A 110 26.00 -9.09 7.44
C GLN A 110 26.22 -9.01 5.92
N HIS A 111 25.29 -8.38 5.19
CA HIS A 111 25.32 -8.24 3.74
C HIS A 111 25.55 -6.79 3.29
N LEU A 112 25.09 -5.80 4.07
CA LEU A 112 25.40 -4.38 3.88
C LEU A 112 26.79 -4.01 4.42
N GLY A 113 27.33 -4.79 5.36
CA GLY A 113 28.42 -4.37 6.23
C GLY A 113 27.94 -3.49 7.38
N PRO A 114 28.67 -3.41 8.51
CA PRO A 114 28.30 -2.56 9.65
C PRO A 114 28.16 -1.08 9.24
N ILE A 115 29.14 -0.56 8.51
CA ILE A 115 29.16 0.83 8.06
C ILE A 115 28.07 1.08 7.00
N GLY A 116 27.89 0.15 6.05
CA GLY A 116 26.82 0.28 5.06
C GLY A 116 25.43 0.30 5.69
N SER A 117 25.19 -0.54 6.72
CA SER A 117 23.93 -0.52 7.46
C SER A 117 23.65 0.80 8.18
N LEU A 118 24.70 1.47 8.69
CA LEU A 118 24.58 2.80 9.28
C LEU A 118 24.33 3.88 8.24
N PHE A 119 25.02 3.87 7.09
CA PHE A 119 24.74 4.81 6.01
C PHE A 119 23.29 4.69 5.52
N THR A 120 22.79 3.46 5.35
CA THR A 120 21.38 3.23 5.04
C THR A 120 20.47 3.83 6.11
N ALA A 121 20.70 3.55 7.39
CA ALA A 121 19.87 4.06 8.48
C ALA A 121 19.89 5.59 8.58
N ILE A 122 21.05 6.22 8.38
CA ILE A 122 21.21 7.68 8.32
C ILE A 122 20.38 8.27 7.18
N MET A 123 20.46 7.70 5.97
CA MET A 123 19.67 8.16 4.83
C MET A 123 18.17 7.95 5.04
N LEU A 124 17.72 6.83 5.62
CA LEU A 124 16.31 6.62 5.97
C LEU A 124 15.82 7.63 7.02
N THR A 125 16.71 8.07 7.92
CA THR A 125 16.38 9.07 8.95
C THR A 125 16.20 10.45 8.35
N ALA A 126 17.09 10.84 7.42
CA ALA A 126 17.21 12.20 6.88
C ALA A 126 16.60 12.40 5.49
N SER A 127 16.05 11.36 4.86
CA SER A 127 15.38 11.44 3.55
C SER A 127 14.19 12.40 3.61
N PRO A 128 14.09 13.40 2.70
CA PRO A 128 12.93 14.30 2.66
C PRO A 128 11.62 13.56 2.47
N VAL A 129 11.59 12.61 1.54
CA VAL A 129 10.38 11.88 1.17
C VAL A 129 9.92 11.02 2.36
N LEU A 130 10.85 10.29 3.00
CA LEU A 130 10.51 9.41 4.11
C LEU A 130 10.19 10.17 5.41
N LEU A 131 10.87 11.28 5.68
CA LEU A 131 10.54 12.10 6.84
C LEU A 131 9.15 12.71 6.66
N TYR A 132 8.86 13.30 5.49
CA TYR A 132 7.57 13.89 5.15
C TYR A 132 6.46 12.84 5.32
N PHE A 133 6.43 11.77 4.53
CA PHE A 133 5.33 10.80 4.56
C PHE A 133 5.25 9.91 5.80
N SER A 134 6.24 9.95 6.70
CA SER A 134 6.13 9.32 8.02
C SER A 134 5.47 10.19 9.10
N ARG A 135 5.13 11.44 8.75
CA ARG A 135 4.42 12.41 9.60
C ARG A 135 2.99 12.68 9.12
N PHE A 136 2.50 11.93 8.14
CA PHE A 136 1.15 12.04 7.58
C PHE A 136 0.44 10.70 7.62
N GLY A 137 -0.88 10.74 7.74
CA GLY A 137 -1.76 9.58 7.73
C GLY A 137 -1.92 8.90 6.37
N ARG A 138 -0.82 8.36 5.83
CA ARG A 138 -0.78 7.68 4.52
C ARG A 138 -0.20 6.26 4.62
N ASN A 139 -0.87 5.34 3.91
CA ASN A 139 -0.50 3.92 3.81
C ASN A 139 0.95 3.66 3.33
N ASP A 140 1.53 4.59 2.57
CA ASP A 140 2.77 4.36 1.83
C ASP A 140 3.99 4.10 2.74
N ILE A 141 4.11 4.79 3.87
CA ILE A 141 5.21 4.54 4.82
C ILE A 141 5.11 3.15 5.47
N ILE A 142 3.88 2.71 5.75
CA ILE A 142 3.57 1.39 6.29
C ILE A 142 3.95 0.31 5.25
N MET A 143 3.57 0.52 3.99
CA MET A 143 3.89 -0.39 2.89
C MET A 143 5.40 -0.58 2.68
N VAL A 144 6.17 0.50 2.76
CA VAL A 144 7.63 0.41 2.58
C VAL A 144 8.32 -0.25 3.77
N PHE A 145 7.79 -0.07 4.98
CA PHE A 145 8.20 -0.88 6.13
C PHE A 145 7.98 -2.37 5.85
N TRP A 146 6.78 -2.75 5.43
CA TRP A 146 6.47 -4.15 5.10
C TRP A 146 7.35 -4.70 3.97
N ALA A 147 7.53 -3.94 2.88
CA ALA A 147 8.38 -4.33 1.76
C ALA A 147 9.84 -4.58 2.22
N THR A 148 10.39 -3.68 3.03
CA THR A 148 11.76 -3.80 3.52
C THR A 148 11.89 -4.96 4.52
N ALA A 149 10.90 -5.16 5.38
CA ALA A 149 10.87 -6.27 6.32
C ALA A 149 10.72 -7.62 5.58
N LEU A 150 9.93 -7.68 4.52
CA LEU A 150 9.83 -8.84 3.64
C LEU A 150 11.16 -9.13 2.95
N LEU A 151 11.89 -8.11 2.46
CA LEU A 151 13.25 -8.27 1.93
C LEU A 151 14.19 -8.87 2.99
N VAL A 152 14.16 -8.35 4.22
CA VAL A 152 14.97 -8.86 5.34
C VAL A 152 14.68 -10.34 5.58
N LEU A 153 13.41 -10.72 5.69
CA LEU A 153 13.00 -12.10 5.95
C LEU A 153 13.33 -13.02 4.77
N MET A 154 13.11 -12.57 3.54
CA MET A 154 13.49 -13.27 2.32
C MET A 154 14.98 -13.57 2.33
N TRP A 155 15.82 -12.56 2.53
CA TRP A 155 17.27 -12.72 2.48
C TRP A 155 17.80 -13.59 3.61
N ARG A 156 17.23 -13.44 4.82
CA ARG A 156 17.52 -14.32 5.96
C ARG A 156 17.13 -15.77 5.70
N TYR A 157 15.97 -16.00 5.09
CA TYR A 157 15.52 -17.34 4.75
C TYR A 157 16.42 -17.99 3.70
N ILE A 158 16.83 -17.25 2.67
CA ILE A 158 17.74 -17.74 1.62
C ILE A 158 19.06 -18.28 2.21
N HIS A 159 19.55 -17.72 3.31
CA HIS A 159 20.84 -18.12 3.92
C HIS A 159 20.69 -19.09 5.10
N GLU A 160 19.65 -18.95 5.93
CA GLU A 160 19.48 -19.74 7.14
C GLU A 160 18.47 -20.88 7.00
N GLU A 161 17.59 -20.84 6.00
CA GLU A 161 16.54 -21.83 5.67
C GLU A 161 15.60 -22.21 6.84
N LYS A 162 15.47 -21.35 7.86
CA LYS A 162 14.60 -21.60 9.01
C LYS A 162 13.15 -21.24 8.71
N ASN A 163 12.23 -22.16 9.02
CA ASN A 163 10.79 -21.99 8.79
C ASN A 163 10.19 -20.74 9.46
N ARG A 164 10.75 -20.26 10.58
CA ARG A 164 10.29 -19.03 11.25
C ARG A 164 10.25 -17.82 10.31
N TYR A 165 11.15 -17.75 9.32
CA TYR A 165 11.18 -16.64 8.37
C TYR A 165 10.03 -16.75 7.35
N LEU A 166 9.62 -17.96 6.98
CA LEU A 166 8.44 -18.18 6.14
C LEU A 166 7.15 -17.80 6.89
N TYR A 167 7.06 -18.16 8.16
CA TYR A 167 5.90 -17.81 9.01
C TYR A 167 5.77 -16.30 9.17
N LEU A 168 6.86 -15.61 9.52
CA LEU A 168 6.87 -14.15 9.60
C LEU A 168 6.61 -13.49 8.25
N ALA A 169 7.14 -14.03 7.14
CA ALA A 169 6.89 -13.49 5.82
C ALA A 169 5.42 -13.65 5.41
N SER A 170 4.75 -14.72 5.87
CA SER A 170 3.32 -14.93 5.64
C SER A 170 2.46 -13.89 6.35
N ALA A 171 2.80 -13.53 7.59
CA ALA A 171 2.15 -12.43 8.32
C ALA A 171 2.40 -11.09 7.61
N ILE A 172 3.65 -10.78 7.24
CA ILE A 172 3.95 -9.54 6.52
C ILE A 172 3.18 -9.45 5.20
N LEU A 173 3.07 -10.54 4.44
CA LEU A 173 2.26 -10.56 3.23
C LEU A 173 0.79 -10.24 3.54
N ALA A 174 0.20 -10.80 4.59
CA ALA A 174 -1.19 -10.49 4.96
C ALA A 174 -1.37 -9.01 5.29
N PHE A 175 -0.51 -8.44 6.16
CA PHE A 175 -0.52 -7.00 6.44
C PHE A 175 -0.32 -6.14 5.17
N MET A 176 0.56 -6.53 4.25
CA MET A 176 0.75 -5.79 3.00
C MET A 176 -0.53 -5.71 2.18
N PHE A 177 -1.18 -6.85 1.94
CA PHE A 177 -2.44 -6.88 1.19
C PHE A 177 -3.55 -6.14 1.92
N ALA A 178 -3.56 -6.17 3.25
CA ALA A 178 -4.51 -5.41 4.07
C ALA A 178 -4.14 -3.93 4.21
N THR A 179 -3.00 -3.46 3.70
CA THR A 179 -2.60 -2.04 3.78
C THR A 179 -2.87 -1.32 2.46
N LYS A 180 -2.34 -1.81 1.33
CA LYS A 180 -2.48 -1.11 0.03
C LYS A 180 -2.26 -2.03 -1.16
N GLU A 181 -2.86 -1.68 -2.29
CA GLU A 181 -2.74 -2.34 -3.58
C GLU A 181 -1.30 -2.31 -4.13
N THR A 182 -0.42 -1.45 -3.63
CA THR A 182 1.02 -1.50 -3.95
C THR A 182 1.66 -2.82 -3.53
N ALA A 183 1.01 -3.63 -2.69
CA ALA A 183 1.36 -5.01 -2.41
C ALA A 183 1.53 -5.85 -3.70
N TYR A 184 0.69 -5.64 -4.71
CA TYR A 184 0.77 -6.35 -5.99
C TYR A 184 2.10 -6.08 -6.71
N PHE A 185 2.55 -4.82 -6.73
CA PHE A 185 3.85 -4.46 -7.32
C PHE A 185 5.00 -5.09 -6.55
N ILE A 186 4.99 -5.02 -5.22
CA ILE A 186 6.07 -5.58 -4.41
C ILE A 186 6.14 -7.10 -4.56
N VAL A 187 4.99 -7.78 -4.56
CA VAL A 187 4.89 -9.23 -4.80
C VAL A 187 5.40 -9.59 -6.19
N LEU A 188 5.07 -8.82 -7.22
CA LEU A 188 5.58 -9.02 -8.58
C LEU A 188 7.11 -8.86 -8.63
N ILE A 189 7.64 -7.79 -8.05
CA ILE A 189 9.08 -7.47 -8.06
C ILE A 189 9.87 -8.53 -7.26
N PHE A 190 9.43 -8.87 -6.05
CA PHE A 190 10.12 -9.87 -5.22
C PHE A 190 9.88 -11.30 -5.71
N GLY A 191 8.72 -11.58 -6.29
CA GLY A 191 8.44 -12.81 -7.01
C GLY A 191 9.39 -12.98 -8.20
N ALA A 192 9.56 -11.96 -9.03
CA ALA A 192 10.51 -11.97 -10.14
C ALA A 192 11.95 -12.12 -9.65
N LEU A 193 12.36 -11.36 -8.63
CA LEU A 193 13.69 -11.45 -8.04
C LEU A 193 14.00 -12.86 -7.54
N THR A 194 13.10 -13.45 -6.75
CA THR A 194 13.29 -14.81 -6.22
C THR A 194 13.21 -15.87 -7.31
N PHE A 195 12.35 -15.69 -8.31
CA PHE A 195 12.30 -16.56 -9.49
C PHE A 195 13.64 -16.59 -10.22
N PHE A 196 14.22 -15.43 -10.54
CA PHE A 196 15.52 -15.35 -11.22
C PHE A 196 16.65 -15.97 -10.41
N LEU A 197 16.70 -15.71 -9.09
CA LEU A 197 17.65 -16.35 -8.18
C LEU A 197 17.42 -17.87 -8.06
N ALA A 198 16.19 -18.33 -8.29
CA ALA A 198 15.78 -19.73 -8.17
C ALA A 198 15.91 -20.54 -9.47
N ILE A 199 16.21 -19.93 -10.62
CA ILE A 199 16.33 -20.62 -11.92
C ILE A 199 17.15 -21.92 -11.83
N PRO A 200 18.34 -21.96 -11.19
CA PRO A 200 19.13 -23.18 -11.08
C PRO A 200 18.42 -24.33 -10.35
N GLN A 201 17.46 -24.04 -9.48
CA GLN A 201 16.68 -25.03 -8.73
C GLN A 201 15.35 -25.36 -9.40
N ILE A 202 14.70 -24.38 -10.03
CA ILE A 202 13.41 -24.55 -10.70
C ILE A 202 13.57 -25.34 -12.01
N ALA A 203 14.63 -25.07 -12.80
CA ALA A 203 14.81 -25.72 -14.09
C ALA A 203 14.90 -27.27 -13.99
N PRO A 204 15.66 -27.88 -13.05
CA PRO A 204 15.63 -29.32 -12.84
C PRO A 204 14.25 -29.89 -12.51
N VAL A 205 13.42 -29.17 -11.73
CA VAL A 205 12.05 -29.61 -11.41
C VAL A 205 11.18 -29.60 -12.66
N PHE A 206 11.29 -28.55 -13.48
CA PHE A 206 10.54 -28.43 -14.74
C PHE A 206 10.86 -29.58 -15.71
N PHE A 207 12.13 -30.00 -15.79
CA PHE A 207 12.55 -31.15 -16.60
C PHE A 207 12.35 -32.51 -15.92
N GLY A 208 11.61 -32.59 -14.81
CA GLY A 208 11.34 -33.84 -14.09
C GLY A 208 12.57 -34.48 -13.42
N ARG A 209 13.67 -33.73 -13.29
CA ARG A 209 14.94 -34.20 -12.69
C ARG A 209 15.00 -33.99 -11.17
N ALA A 210 14.10 -33.17 -10.62
CA ALA A 210 13.97 -32.91 -9.18
C ALA A 210 12.49 -32.82 -8.77
N ARG A 211 12.21 -32.97 -7.47
CA ARG A 211 10.85 -32.84 -6.92
C ARG A 211 10.62 -31.45 -6.37
N VAL A 212 9.37 -30.95 -6.47
CA VAL A 212 8.95 -29.68 -5.85
C VAL A 212 9.28 -29.65 -4.35
N SER A 213 9.16 -30.79 -3.65
CA SER A 213 9.46 -30.90 -2.22
C SER A 213 10.93 -30.68 -1.83
N GLN A 214 11.83 -30.65 -2.80
CA GLN A 214 13.27 -30.43 -2.60
C GLN A 214 13.66 -28.95 -2.76
N LEU A 215 12.74 -28.09 -3.17
CA LEU A 215 13.02 -26.67 -3.38
C LEU A 215 13.25 -25.95 -2.03
N THR A 216 14.39 -25.28 -1.89
CA THR A 216 14.79 -24.50 -0.71
C THR A 216 15.26 -23.10 -1.11
N GLY A 217 15.79 -22.32 -0.17
CA GLY A 217 16.34 -20.98 -0.43
C GLY A 217 15.42 -20.07 -1.28
N PRO A 218 15.91 -19.50 -2.40
CA PRO A 218 15.12 -18.60 -3.24
C PRO A 218 13.88 -19.25 -3.87
N ALA A 219 13.97 -20.53 -4.27
CA ALA A 219 12.87 -21.24 -4.92
C ALA A 219 11.70 -21.50 -3.95
N ALA A 220 12.03 -21.83 -2.70
CA ALA A 220 11.06 -21.96 -1.63
C ALA A 220 10.35 -20.63 -1.32
N PHE A 221 11.08 -19.52 -1.30
CA PHE A 221 10.48 -18.21 -1.04
C PHE A 221 9.59 -17.74 -2.22
N PHE A 222 10.02 -18.02 -3.45
CA PHE A 222 9.19 -17.80 -4.65
C PHE A 222 7.87 -18.58 -4.55
N LEU A 223 7.94 -19.88 -4.21
CA LEU A 223 6.74 -20.69 -4.02
C LEU A 223 5.84 -20.18 -2.90
N LEU A 224 6.42 -19.69 -1.79
CA LEU A 224 5.64 -19.06 -0.71
C LEU A 224 4.84 -17.86 -1.23
N ILE A 225 5.52 -16.88 -1.84
CA ILE A 225 4.87 -15.67 -2.37
C ILE A 225 3.81 -16.06 -3.40
N PHE A 226 4.19 -16.88 -4.37
CA PHE A 226 3.29 -17.28 -5.47
C PHE A 226 2.04 -17.97 -4.92
N THR A 227 2.19 -19.01 -4.10
CA THR A 227 1.04 -19.78 -3.63
C THR A 227 0.14 -18.98 -2.70
N LEU A 228 0.68 -18.24 -1.73
CA LEU A 228 -0.17 -17.49 -0.79
C LEU A 228 -0.95 -16.36 -1.45
N THR A 229 -0.36 -15.70 -2.44
CA THR A 229 -0.96 -14.51 -3.04
C THR A 229 -1.80 -14.80 -4.27
N LEU A 230 -1.65 -15.96 -4.92
CA LEU A 230 -2.34 -16.32 -6.17
C LEU A 230 -3.85 -16.03 -6.15
N PRO A 231 -4.63 -16.34 -5.09
CA PRO A 231 -6.05 -15.99 -5.05
C PRO A 231 -6.35 -14.49 -5.14
N GLN A 232 -5.48 -13.63 -4.59
CA GLN A 232 -5.61 -12.17 -4.63
C GLN A 232 -5.42 -11.61 -6.06
N TRP A 233 -4.80 -12.38 -6.95
CA TRP A 233 -4.61 -11.99 -8.36
C TRP A 233 -5.80 -12.36 -9.26
N SER A 234 -6.87 -12.97 -8.74
CA SER A 234 -7.95 -13.53 -9.54
C SER A 234 -8.63 -12.51 -10.47
N ALA A 235 -8.79 -11.27 -10.02
CA ALA A 235 -9.42 -10.20 -10.81
C ALA A 235 -8.58 -9.74 -12.01
N VAL A 236 -7.31 -10.14 -12.14
CA VAL A 236 -6.49 -9.91 -13.35
C VAL A 236 -7.13 -10.54 -14.59
N ALA A 237 -7.97 -11.57 -14.42
CA ALA A 237 -8.78 -12.10 -15.52
C ALA A 237 -9.66 -11.03 -16.20
N GLY A 238 -9.99 -9.94 -15.50
CA GLY A 238 -10.69 -8.78 -16.04
C GLY A 238 -9.98 -8.13 -17.24
N LEU A 239 -8.64 -8.20 -17.31
CA LEU A 239 -7.87 -7.70 -18.48
C LEU A 239 -8.21 -8.44 -19.78
N PHE A 240 -8.75 -9.66 -19.68
CA PHE A 240 -9.09 -10.52 -20.81
C PHE A 240 -10.61 -10.66 -20.99
N GLN A 241 -11.42 -9.88 -20.26
CA GLN A 241 -12.87 -10.06 -20.22
C GLN A 241 -13.56 -9.81 -21.57
N SER A 242 -12.98 -8.94 -22.42
CA SER A 242 -13.43 -8.68 -23.79
C SER A 242 -13.37 -9.92 -24.69
N LEU A 243 -12.45 -10.86 -24.45
CA LEU A 243 -12.32 -12.10 -25.21
C LEU A 243 -13.46 -13.08 -24.94
N VAL A 244 -14.08 -12.99 -23.77
CA VAL A 244 -15.12 -13.93 -23.30
C VAL A 244 -16.52 -13.29 -23.36
N GLY A 245 -16.61 -11.99 -23.61
CA GLY A 245 -17.89 -11.26 -23.62
C GLY A 245 -18.55 -11.17 -22.25
N LEU A 246 -17.75 -11.19 -21.18
CA LEU A 246 -18.19 -11.06 -19.79
C LEU A 246 -17.64 -9.76 -19.18
N THR A 247 -18.29 -9.28 -18.12
CA THR A 247 -17.81 -8.11 -17.36
C THR A 247 -17.42 -8.58 -15.97
N LEU A 248 -16.15 -8.98 -15.82
CA LEU A 248 -15.58 -9.52 -14.58
C LEU A 248 -15.04 -8.41 -13.66
N VAL A 249 -14.64 -7.29 -14.27
CA VAL A 249 -14.19 -6.06 -13.63
C VAL A 249 -15.00 -4.92 -14.26
N ASN A 250 -15.92 -4.35 -13.47
CA ASN A 250 -16.76 -3.24 -13.91
C ASN A 250 -15.96 -1.93 -13.95
N PRO A 251 -15.96 -1.17 -15.06
CA PRO A 251 -15.32 0.14 -15.12
C PRO A 251 -16.14 1.21 -14.37
N ASP A 252 -15.55 2.39 -14.23
CA ASP A 252 -16.21 3.53 -13.59
C ASP A 252 -17.40 4.05 -14.42
N GLY A 253 -18.47 4.50 -13.76
CA GLY A 253 -19.65 5.09 -14.42
C GLY A 253 -20.63 4.13 -15.11
N VAL A 254 -20.45 2.81 -15.03
CA VAL A 254 -21.42 1.84 -15.59
C VAL A 254 -22.53 1.52 -14.58
N ALA A 255 -23.78 1.81 -14.95
CA ALA A 255 -24.96 1.56 -14.14
C ALA A 255 -25.15 0.06 -13.83
N GLY A 256 -25.48 -0.27 -12.58
CA GLY A 256 -25.82 -1.65 -12.16
C GLY A 256 -24.69 -2.47 -11.52
N GLY A 257 -23.52 -1.88 -11.22
CA GLY A 257 -22.46 -2.57 -10.47
C GLY A 257 -21.45 -1.62 -9.83
N ILE A 258 -20.74 -2.09 -8.80
CA ILE A 258 -19.65 -1.31 -8.19
C ILE A 258 -18.37 -1.47 -9.01
N VAL A 259 -17.60 -0.39 -9.15
CA VAL A 259 -16.29 -0.38 -9.79
C VAL A 259 -15.40 -1.50 -9.23
N GLY A 260 -14.80 -2.27 -10.15
CA GLY A 260 -13.90 -3.37 -9.81
C GLY A 260 -14.56 -4.71 -9.50
N ALA A 261 -15.87 -4.77 -9.28
CA ALA A 261 -16.60 -6.01 -9.04
C ALA A 261 -17.06 -6.65 -10.37
N PRO A 262 -17.41 -7.96 -10.39
CA PRO A 262 -18.16 -8.53 -11.51
C PRO A 262 -19.51 -7.84 -11.65
N HIS A 263 -19.96 -7.64 -12.88
CA HIS A 263 -21.21 -6.93 -13.14
C HIS A 263 -22.43 -7.79 -12.77
N TRP A 264 -23.34 -7.27 -11.96
CA TRP A 264 -24.59 -7.93 -11.58
C TRP A 264 -25.66 -7.77 -12.67
N ALA A 265 -25.43 -8.41 -13.82
CA ALA A 265 -26.35 -8.35 -14.97
C ALA A 265 -26.46 -9.71 -15.68
N GLY A 266 -27.53 -9.86 -16.47
CA GLY A 266 -27.78 -11.07 -17.25
C GLY A 266 -26.65 -11.39 -18.23
N PRO A 267 -26.45 -12.67 -18.61
CA PRO A 267 -27.32 -13.83 -18.32
C PRO A 267 -27.21 -14.35 -16.88
N MET A 268 -28.35 -14.81 -16.33
CA MET A 268 -28.47 -15.35 -14.97
C MET A 268 -28.58 -16.88 -14.99
N VAL A 269 -27.99 -17.55 -14.01
CA VAL A 269 -28.22 -18.98 -13.73
C VAL A 269 -29.15 -19.09 -12.54
N LEU A 270 -30.35 -19.61 -12.76
CA LEU A 270 -31.36 -19.81 -11.71
C LEU A 270 -31.02 -21.03 -10.84
N LEU A 271 -31.24 -20.90 -9.54
CA LEU A 271 -31.09 -21.97 -8.54
C LEU A 271 -32.45 -22.34 -7.94
N PRO A 272 -32.75 -23.65 -7.82
CA PRO A 272 -32.01 -24.76 -8.41
C PRO A 272 -32.06 -24.72 -9.94
N VAL A 273 -30.99 -25.17 -10.59
CA VAL A 273 -30.89 -25.28 -12.07
C VAL A 273 -31.97 -26.24 -12.60
N TYR A 274 -32.29 -27.26 -11.81
CA TYR A 274 -33.38 -28.19 -12.05
C TYR A 274 -33.91 -28.75 -10.73
N SER A 275 -35.23 -28.85 -10.57
CA SER A 275 -35.87 -29.46 -9.39
C SER A 275 -36.34 -30.87 -9.72
N PRO A 276 -35.53 -31.92 -9.50
CA PRO A 276 -35.94 -33.29 -9.78
C PRO A 276 -36.98 -33.78 -8.75
N PRO A 277 -37.76 -34.83 -9.08
CA PRO A 277 -38.62 -35.50 -8.11
C PRO A 277 -37.83 -36.02 -6.89
N ALA A 278 -38.45 -36.04 -5.71
CA ALA A 278 -37.79 -36.33 -4.43
C ALA A 278 -36.98 -37.65 -4.41
N TRP A 279 -37.45 -38.69 -5.11
CA TRP A 279 -36.77 -39.98 -5.17
C TRP A 279 -35.41 -39.91 -5.90
N LEU A 280 -35.24 -38.97 -6.83
CA LEU A 280 -34.01 -38.84 -7.63
C LEU A 280 -32.84 -38.33 -6.79
N HIS A 281 -33.11 -37.67 -5.66
CA HIS A 281 -32.09 -37.23 -4.71
C HIS A 281 -31.42 -38.41 -3.97
N ALA A 282 -32.03 -39.59 -3.96
CA ALA A 282 -31.42 -40.80 -3.40
C ALA A 282 -30.30 -41.36 -4.30
N VAL A 283 -30.30 -41.03 -5.60
CA VAL A 283 -29.34 -41.56 -6.57
C VAL A 283 -27.91 -41.07 -6.30
N PRO A 284 -27.62 -39.76 -6.10
CA PRO A 284 -26.28 -39.30 -5.73
C PRO A 284 -25.75 -39.91 -4.44
N ALA A 285 -26.60 -40.09 -3.43
CA ALA A 285 -26.23 -40.73 -2.17
C ALA A 285 -25.83 -42.20 -2.40
N MET A 286 -26.60 -42.93 -3.22
CA MET A 286 -26.27 -44.29 -3.62
C MET A 286 -24.97 -44.36 -4.43
N VAL A 287 -24.77 -43.47 -5.40
CA VAL A 287 -23.53 -43.38 -6.21
C VAL A 287 -22.32 -43.10 -5.31
N LEU A 288 -22.46 -42.21 -4.32
CA LEU A 288 -21.40 -41.93 -3.36
C LEU A 288 -21.04 -43.17 -2.53
N VAL A 289 -22.04 -43.87 -1.97
CA VAL A 289 -21.83 -45.10 -1.20
C VAL A 289 -21.15 -46.17 -2.06
N VAL A 290 -21.66 -46.41 -3.27
CA VAL A 290 -21.08 -47.40 -4.20
C VAL A 290 -19.67 -47.01 -4.62
N GLY A 291 -19.41 -45.72 -4.88
CA GLY A 291 -18.10 -45.19 -5.24
C GLY A 291 -17.07 -45.36 -4.11
N LEU A 292 -17.44 -45.04 -2.87
CA LEU A 292 -16.59 -45.25 -1.69
C LEU A 292 -16.30 -46.74 -1.45
N LEU A 293 -17.32 -47.60 -1.60
CA LEU A 293 -17.14 -49.06 -1.51
C LEU A 293 -16.23 -49.59 -2.62
N TRP A 294 -16.37 -49.10 -3.85
CA TRP A 294 -15.52 -49.47 -4.98
C TRP A 294 -14.06 -49.04 -4.76
N LEU A 295 -13.82 -47.81 -4.30
CA LEU A 295 -12.49 -47.32 -3.92
C LEU A 295 -11.87 -48.11 -2.76
N SER A 296 -12.69 -48.72 -1.91
CA SER A 296 -12.24 -49.56 -0.79
C SER A 296 -11.93 -51.01 -1.19
N LYS A 297 -12.34 -51.46 -2.39
CA LYS A 297 -12.20 -52.85 -2.87
C LYS A 297 -10.76 -53.36 -2.85
N SER A 298 -9.80 -52.50 -3.18
CA SER A 298 -8.36 -52.83 -3.22
C SER A 298 -7.74 -53.06 -1.83
N SER A 299 -8.43 -52.70 -0.75
CA SER A 299 -7.92 -52.78 0.63
C SER A 299 -8.59 -53.84 1.52
N GLY A 300 -9.47 -54.66 0.95
CA GLY A 300 -10.25 -55.66 1.69
C GLY A 300 -11.37 -55.06 2.53
N TRP A 301 -12.30 -55.92 2.95
CA TRP A 301 -13.55 -55.54 3.63
C TRP A 301 -13.44 -55.81 5.13
N SER A 302 -12.52 -55.10 5.80
CA SER A 302 -12.37 -55.18 7.24
C SER A 302 -12.88 -53.91 7.90
N ALA A 303 -13.33 -54.00 9.15
CA ALA A 303 -13.63 -52.80 9.94
C ALA A 303 -12.44 -51.83 9.99
N LYS A 304 -11.20 -52.34 9.81
CA LYS A 304 -10.01 -51.50 9.78
C LYS A 304 -9.85 -50.66 8.51
N SER A 305 -10.32 -51.14 7.36
CA SER A 305 -10.26 -50.44 6.07
C SER A 305 -11.50 -49.61 5.78
N LEU A 306 -12.68 -50.06 6.21
CA LEU A 306 -13.96 -49.42 5.92
C LEU A 306 -14.22 -48.15 6.75
N LEU A 307 -13.76 -48.11 8.02
CA LEU A 307 -13.95 -46.95 8.88
C LEU A 307 -13.41 -45.64 8.27
N PRO A 308 -12.11 -45.54 7.90
CA PRO A 308 -11.58 -44.31 7.31
C PRO A 308 -12.01 -44.06 5.86
N ARG A 309 -12.35 -45.11 5.08
CA ARG A 309 -12.61 -44.98 3.63
C ARG A 309 -14.08 -44.85 3.25
N VAL A 310 -14.99 -45.26 4.13
CA VAL A 310 -16.44 -45.30 3.86
C VAL A 310 -17.20 -44.60 4.98
N VAL A 311 -17.01 -45.00 6.24
CA VAL A 311 -17.79 -44.47 7.37
C VAL A 311 -17.49 -43.00 7.65
N ALA A 312 -16.21 -42.61 7.72
CA ALA A 312 -15.83 -41.21 7.97
C ALA A 312 -16.29 -40.24 6.86
N PRO A 313 -16.12 -40.57 5.56
CA PRO A 313 -16.70 -39.79 4.46
C PRO A 313 -18.22 -39.66 4.54
N LEU A 314 -18.93 -40.77 4.81
CA LEU A 314 -20.39 -40.75 4.92
C LEU A 314 -20.88 -39.93 6.13
N ALA A 315 -20.15 -39.99 7.25
CA ALA A 315 -20.44 -39.15 8.42
C ALA A 315 -20.28 -37.66 8.11
N ALA A 316 -19.22 -37.28 7.40
CA ALA A 316 -19.02 -35.90 6.95
C ALA A 316 -20.12 -35.45 5.96
N SER A 317 -20.45 -36.31 5.00
CA SER A 317 -21.56 -36.10 4.06
C SER A 317 -22.91 -35.93 4.76
N ALA A 318 -23.21 -36.77 5.76
CA ALA A 318 -24.43 -36.66 6.55
C ALA A 318 -24.45 -35.38 7.41
N ALA A 319 -23.31 -34.95 7.94
CA ALA A 319 -23.19 -33.69 8.66
C ALA A 319 -23.57 -32.49 7.78
N VAL A 320 -23.15 -32.47 6.51
CA VAL A 320 -23.54 -31.43 5.55
C VAL A 320 -25.05 -31.42 5.32
N VAL A 321 -25.65 -32.59 5.12
CA VAL A 321 -27.12 -32.71 4.93
C VAL A 321 -27.88 -32.20 6.15
N LEU A 322 -27.45 -32.58 7.37
CA LEU A 322 -28.06 -32.10 8.61
C LEU A 322 -27.95 -30.57 8.74
N ALA A 323 -26.76 -30.01 8.47
CA ALA A 323 -26.55 -28.56 8.55
C ALA A 323 -27.40 -27.77 7.54
N MET A 324 -27.58 -28.32 6.34
CA MET A 324 -28.30 -27.68 5.23
C MET A 324 -29.82 -27.78 5.36
N TYR A 325 -30.35 -28.99 5.54
CA TYR A 325 -31.80 -29.24 5.48
C TYR A 325 -32.47 -29.22 6.85
N ARG A 326 -31.69 -29.37 7.92
CA ARG A 326 -32.16 -29.41 9.32
C ARG A 326 -33.39 -30.32 9.56
N PRO A 327 -33.38 -31.55 9.04
CA PRO A 327 -34.57 -32.38 9.00
C PRO A 327 -34.98 -32.87 10.40
N LEU A 328 -34.03 -33.04 11.33
CA LEU A 328 -34.33 -33.60 12.65
C LEU A 328 -34.86 -32.53 13.59
N GLY A 329 -34.32 -31.32 13.58
CA GLY A 329 -34.80 -30.20 14.37
C GLY A 329 -36.24 -29.83 14.03
N GLN A 330 -36.61 -29.89 12.75
CA GLN A 330 -37.99 -29.66 12.29
C GLN A 330 -38.99 -30.70 12.83
N VAL A 331 -38.54 -31.94 13.08
CA VAL A 331 -39.40 -33.05 13.52
C VAL A 331 -39.39 -33.21 15.05
N ILE A 332 -38.20 -33.10 15.67
CA ILE A 332 -37.97 -33.41 17.09
C ILE A 332 -38.31 -32.23 17.97
N SER A 333 -38.08 -31.00 17.51
CA SER A 333 -38.34 -29.80 18.30
C SER A 333 -39.02 -28.72 17.45
N PRO A 334 -40.27 -28.92 17.03
CA PRO A 334 -40.98 -27.98 16.15
C PRO A 334 -41.14 -26.57 16.76
N GLU A 335 -41.18 -26.49 18.09
CA GLU A 335 -41.37 -25.24 18.84
C GLU A 335 -40.07 -24.43 19.03
N ASN A 336 -38.90 -25.05 18.81
CA ASN A 336 -37.61 -24.36 18.91
C ASN A 336 -36.94 -24.23 17.54
N PRO A 337 -35.99 -23.29 17.37
CA PRO A 337 -35.26 -23.17 16.12
C PRO A 337 -34.55 -24.50 15.74
N PRO A 338 -34.78 -25.04 14.52
CA PRO A 338 -34.26 -26.35 14.11
C PRO A 338 -32.74 -26.50 14.22
N TRP A 339 -32.00 -25.40 14.14
CA TRP A 339 -30.54 -25.39 14.23
C TRP A 339 -30.01 -25.85 15.60
N LEU A 340 -30.83 -25.84 16.67
CA LEU A 340 -30.43 -26.31 18.00
C LEU A 340 -30.19 -27.82 18.08
N VAL A 341 -30.74 -28.60 17.14
CA VAL A 341 -30.62 -30.07 17.12
C VAL A 341 -29.65 -30.52 16.03
N ASP A 342 -29.85 -30.06 14.79
CA ASP A 342 -29.07 -30.55 13.65
C ASP A 342 -27.62 -30.04 13.63
N ILE A 343 -27.33 -28.81 14.06
CA ILE A 343 -25.95 -28.27 14.05
C ILE A 343 -25.05 -29.00 15.06
N PRO A 344 -25.44 -29.22 16.32
CA PRO A 344 -24.63 -30.01 17.26
C PRO A 344 -24.40 -31.44 16.76
N LEU A 345 -25.42 -32.07 16.17
CA LEU A 345 -25.30 -33.43 15.62
C LEU A 345 -24.37 -33.48 14.40
N ALA A 346 -24.46 -32.50 13.50
CA ALA A 346 -23.51 -32.33 12.40
C ALA A 346 -22.08 -32.16 12.93
N GLY A 347 -21.89 -31.32 13.95
CA GLY A 347 -20.60 -31.15 14.62
C GLY A 347 -20.05 -32.45 15.20
N ALA A 348 -20.89 -33.24 15.89
CA ALA A 348 -20.52 -34.54 16.42
C ALA A 348 -20.08 -35.52 15.32
N LEU A 349 -20.79 -35.58 14.19
CA LEU A 349 -20.43 -36.43 13.05
C LEU A 349 -19.09 -36.03 12.42
N VAL A 350 -18.79 -34.74 12.32
CA VAL A 350 -17.49 -34.25 11.84
C VAL A 350 -16.37 -34.63 12.81
N VAL A 351 -16.59 -34.47 14.12
CA VAL A 351 -15.61 -34.88 15.15
C VAL A 351 -15.37 -36.39 15.10
N ILE A 352 -16.42 -37.20 14.92
CA ILE A 352 -16.30 -38.66 14.74
C ILE A 352 -15.49 -38.99 13.48
N ALA A 353 -15.78 -38.34 12.35
CA ALA A 353 -15.05 -38.53 11.10
C ALA A 353 -13.56 -38.22 11.26
N ILE A 354 -13.21 -37.08 11.88
CA ILE A 354 -11.83 -36.69 12.18
C ILE A 354 -11.17 -37.67 13.16
N GLY A 355 -11.89 -38.04 14.22
CA GLY A 355 -11.43 -38.99 15.24
C GLY A 355 -11.08 -40.35 14.67
N ILE A 356 -11.84 -40.85 13.69
CA ILE A 356 -11.52 -42.09 12.97
C ILE A 356 -10.15 -41.99 12.28
N PHE A 357 -9.83 -40.88 11.63
CA PHE A 357 -8.53 -40.71 10.98
C PHE A 357 -7.36 -40.58 11.97
N LEU A 358 -7.58 -39.88 13.09
CA LEU A 358 -6.59 -39.72 14.15
C LEU A 358 -6.27 -41.06 14.84
N ILE A 359 -7.29 -41.81 15.27
CA ILE A 359 -7.14 -43.10 15.94
C ILE A 359 -6.47 -44.13 15.02
N ARG A 360 -6.74 -44.06 13.71
CA ARG A 360 -6.17 -44.98 12.72
C ARG A 360 -4.86 -44.52 12.10
N GLN A 361 -4.30 -43.39 12.55
CA GLN A 361 -3.08 -42.78 12.01
C GLN A 361 -3.08 -42.70 10.48
N HIS A 362 -4.25 -42.46 9.89
CA HIS A 362 -4.40 -42.45 8.45
C HIS A 362 -3.75 -41.17 7.89
N PRO A 363 -3.01 -41.22 6.76
CA PRO A 363 -2.29 -40.07 6.23
C PRO A 363 -3.22 -38.87 6.03
N TRP A 364 -2.92 -37.75 6.71
CA TRP A 364 -3.79 -36.56 6.74
C TRP A 364 -4.19 -36.08 5.35
N GLN A 365 -3.26 -36.10 4.38
CA GLN A 365 -3.53 -35.71 2.99
C GLN A 365 -4.65 -36.53 2.33
N ARG A 366 -4.67 -37.86 2.57
CA ARG A 366 -5.72 -38.74 2.02
C ARG A 366 -7.01 -38.63 2.82
N SER A 367 -6.90 -38.47 4.13
CA SER A 367 -8.03 -38.26 5.04
C SER A 367 -8.82 -37.01 4.66
N LEU A 368 -8.12 -35.92 4.35
CA LEU A 368 -8.73 -34.65 3.95
C LEU A 368 -9.54 -34.79 2.65
N ALA A 369 -8.96 -35.44 1.62
CA ALA A 369 -9.66 -35.67 0.35
C ALA A 369 -10.90 -36.55 0.51
N LEU A 370 -10.83 -37.56 1.39
CA LEU A 370 -11.93 -38.48 1.68
C LEU A 370 -13.08 -37.81 2.47
N ILE A 371 -12.80 -36.78 3.27
CA ILE A 371 -13.84 -35.98 3.94
C ILE A 371 -14.38 -34.91 2.99
N LEU A 372 -13.51 -34.05 2.46
CA LEU A 372 -13.89 -32.84 1.74
C LEU A 372 -14.54 -33.15 0.39
N GLY A 373 -14.05 -34.16 -0.35
CA GLY A 373 -14.59 -34.48 -1.68
C GLY A 373 -16.08 -34.84 -1.65
N PRO A 374 -16.47 -35.85 -0.85
CA PRO A 374 -17.87 -36.23 -0.66
C PRO A 374 -18.75 -35.11 -0.08
N ALA A 375 -18.26 -34.39 0.93
CA ALA A 375 -18.98 -33.27 1.54
C ALA A 375 -19.24 -32.14 0.53
N ALA A 376 -18.22 -31.74 -0.24
CA ALA A 376 -18.34 -30.72 -1.28
C ALA A 376 -19.26 -31.17 -2.42
N SER A 377 -19.18 -32.44 -2.82
CA SER A 377 -20.05 -33.00 -3.88
C SER A 377 -21.53 -32.92 -3.49
N ILE A 378 -21.87 -33.24 -2.24
CA ILE A 378 -23.23 -33.11 -1.71
C ILE A 378 -23.65 -31.65 -1.65
N LEU A 379 -22.78 -30.75 -1.18
CA LEU A 379 -23.08 -29.33 -1.10
C LEU A 379 -23.33 -28.72 -2.48
N ILE A 380 -22.52 -29.07 -3.49
CA ILE A 380 -22.72 -28.67 -4.88
C ILE A 380 -24.03 -29.25 -5.44
N TYR A 381 -24.30 -30.54 -5.22
CA TYR A 381 -25.55 -31.16 -5.66
C TYR A 381 -26.77 -30.47 -5.03
N ALA A 382 -26.74 -30.24 -3.73
CA ALA A 382 -27.80 -29.56 -3.00
C ALA A 382 -27.99 -28.13 -3.51
N ALA A 383 -26.90 -27.38 -3.75
CA ALA A 383 -26.97 -26.03 -4.29
C ALA A 383 -27.59 -25.97 -5.69
N LEU A 384 -27.28 -26.94 -6.55
CA LEU A 384 -27.74 -26.94 -7.94
C LEU A 384 -29.14 -27.55 -8.14
N PHE A 385 -29.53 -28.53 -7.32
CA PHE A 385 -30.73 -29.34 -7.56
C PHE A 385 -31.78 -29.28 -6.47
N THR A 386 -31.58 -28.47 -5.43
CA THR A 386 -32.58 -28.29 -4.36
C THR A 386 -32.76 -26.81 -4.01
N PRO A 387 -33.91 -26.41 -3.46
CA PRO A 387 -34.19 -25.01 -3.10
C PRO A 387 -33.50 -24.55 -1.82
N VAL A 388 -32.43 -25.22 -1.37
CA VAL A 388 -31.73 -24.88 -0.13
C VAL A 388 -31.00 -23.55 -0.22
N VAL A 389 -30.47 -23.21 -1.40
CA VAL A 389 -29.73 -21.96 -1.58
C VAL A 389 -30.69 -20.84 -1.92
N ASN A 390 -30.86 -19.92 -0.97
CA ASN A 390 -31.48 -18.63 -1.19
C ASN A 390 -30.40 -17.60 -1.51
N VAL A 391 -30.28 -17.22 -2.78
CA VAL A 391 -29.26 -16.30 -3.28
C VAL A 391 -29.32 -14.96 -2.54
N GLY A 392 -30.52 -14.41 -2.31
CA GLY A 392 -30.66 -13.13 -1.61
C GLY A 392 -30.19 -13.15 -0.15
N SER A 393 -30.29 -14.28 0.54
CA SER A 393 -29.74 -14.43 1.89
C SER A 393 -28.21 -14.52 1.91
N VAL A 394 -27.60 -15.17 0.91
CA VAL A 394 -26.15 -15.30 0.79
C VAL A 394 -25.54 -13.97 0.41
N VAL A 395 -26.11 -13.32 -0.60
CA VAL A 395 -25.58 -12.09 -1.19
C VAL A 395 -25.59 -10.93 -0.19
N ARG A 396 -26.67 -10.75 0.60
CA ARG A 396 -26.74 -9.68 1.61
C ARG A 396 -25.62 -9.71 2.66
N ASN A 397 -25.03 -10.89 2.90
CA ASN A 397 -23.97 -11.04 3.90
C ASN A 397 -22.56 -11.03 3.28
N VAL A 398 -22.44 -11.26 1.97
CA VAL A 398 -21.15 -11.49 1.30
C VAL A 398 -20.80 -10.38 0.31
N LEU A 399 -21.79 -9.69 -0.26
CA LEU A 399 -21.56 -8.57 -1.16
C LEU A 399 -21.76 -7.24 -0.42
N PRO A 400 -20.99 -6.20 -0.79
CA PRO A 400 -21.20 -4.86 -0.27
C PRO A 400 -22.60 -4.35 -0.61
N SER A 401 -23.18 -3.54 0.27
CA SER A 401 -24.53 -2.95 0.12
C SER A 401 -24.69 -2.08 -1.14
N GLY A 402 -23.59 -1.63 -1.75
CA GLY A 402 -23.58 -0.84 -2.99
C GLY A 402 -23.83 -1.62 -4.28
N ILE A 403 -23.94 -2.96 -4.24
CA ILE A 403 -24.32 -3.74 -5.42
C ILE A 403 -25.86 -3.81 -5.46
N PRO A 404 -26.54 -3.23 -6.46
CA PRO A 404 -27.98 -3.39 -6.63
C PRO A 404 -28.27 -4.83 -7.07
N VAL A 405 -28.57 -5.69 -6.10
CA VAL A 405 -28.79 -7.11 -6.34
C VAL A 405 -30.28 -7.36 -6.48
N ASP A 406 -30.75 -7.53 -7.72
CA ASP A 406 -32.07 -8.10 -7.95
C ASP A 406 -32.04 -9.60 -7.59
N THR A 407 -32.79 -9.95 -6.55
CA THR A 407 -32.92 -11.32 -6.02
C THR A 407 -34.33 -11.88 -6.22
N SER A 408 -35.19 -11.16 -6.94
CA SER A 408 -36.55 -11.59 -7.25
C SER A 408 -36.56 -12.93 -7.99
N LEU A 409 -35.60 -13.10 -8.89
CA LEU A 409 -35.21 -14.36 -9.47
C LEU A 409 -34.08 -14.93 -8.61
N ASN A 410 -34.26 -16.12 -8.05
CA ASN A 410 -33.23 -16.82 -7.25
C ASN A 410 -32.06 -17.28 -8.14
N GLY A 411 -31.34 -16.34 -8.75
CA GLY A 411 -30.31 -16.60 -9.75
C GLY A 411 -29.06 -15.78 -9.53
N VAL A 412 -27.94 -16.30 -10.05
CA VAL A 412 -26.62 -15.68 -9.96
C VAL A 412 -26.14 -15.32 -11.36
N PRO A 413 -25.63 -14.10 -11.60
CA PRO A 413 -25.04 -13.72 -12.88
C PRO A 413 -23.90 -14.64 -13.31
N VAL A 414 -23.80 -14.94 -14.60
CA VAL A 414 -22.66 -15.72 -15.15
C VAL A 414 -21.32 -15.05 -14.82
N ASN A 415 -21.26 -13.71 -14.79
CA ASN A 415 -20.07 -12.96 -14.39
C ASN A 415 -19.56 -13.37 -13.00
N PHE A 416 -20.45 -13.50 -12.02
CA PHE A 416 -20.11 -13.92 -10.64
C PHE A 416 -19.72 -15.40 -10.57
N ILE A 417 -20.38 -16.27 -11.34
CA ILE A 417 -20.05 -17.70 -11.38
C ILE A 417 -18.65 -17.91 -11.95
N VAL A 418 -18.32 -17.24 -13.06
CA VAL A 418 -17.00 -17.32 -13.68
C VAL A 418 -15.93 -16.73 -12.76
N ALA A 419 -16.20 -15.58 -12.13
CA ALA A 419 -15.30 -14.98 -11.14
C ALA A 419 -15.02 -15.93 -9.96
N GLY A 420 -16.07 -16.51 -9.36
CA GLY A 420 -15.94 -17.51 -8.30
C GLY A 420 -15.21 -18.77 -8.75
N GLY A 421 -15.41 -19.21 -9.99
CA GLY A 421 -14.70 -20.33 -10.61
C GLY A 421 -13.19 -20.06 -10.73
N ILE A 422 -12.80 -18.88 -11.22
CA ILE A 422 -11.40 -18.45 -11.32
C ILE A 422 -10.75 -18.43 -9.94
N LEU A 423 -11.40 -17.80 -8.96
CA LEU A 423 -10.92 -17.75 -7.58
C LEU A 423 -10.75 -19.16 -6.99
N THR A 424 -11.72 -20.04 -7.23
CA THR A 424 -11.66 -21.43 -6.76
C THR A 424 -10.49 -22.18 -7.39
N VAL A 425 -10.27 -22.02 -8.69
CA VAL A 425 -9.11 -22.61 -9.39
C VAL A 425 -7.80 -22.07 -8.81
N ALA A 426 -7.70 -20.76 -8.58
CA ALA A 426 -6.53 -20.13 -7.97
C ALA A 426 -6.24 -20.69 -6.56
N LEU A 427 -7.27 -20.85 -5.72
CA LEU A 427 -7.17 -21.47 -4.40
C LEU A 427 -6.73 -22.94 -4.47
N VAL A 428 -7.29 -23.72 -5.40
CA VAL A 428 -6.92 -25.13 -5.59
C VAL A 428 -5.48 -25.25 -6.07
N VAL A 429 -5.06 -24.46 -7.06
CA VAL A 429 -3.68 -24.47 -7.57
C VAL A 429 -2.70 -24.07 -6.45
N SER A 430 -3.02 -23.02 -5.70
CA SER A 430 -2.27 -22.60 -4.52
C SER A 430 -2.09 -23.75 -3.52
N ALA A 431 -3.20 -24.40 -3.13
CA ALA A 431 -3.19 -25.49 -2.17
C ALA A 431 -2.43 -26.72 -2.68
N VAL A 432 -2.63 -27.12 -3.94
CA VAL A 432 -1.94 -28.27 -4.54
C VAL A 432 -0.43 -28.05 -4.57
N LEU A 433 0.03 -26.88 -5.04
CA LEU A 433 1.45 -26.56 -5.10
C LEU A 433 2.08 -26.42 -3.71
N GLY A 434 1.40 -25.75 -2.79
CA GLY A 434 1.86 -25.57 -1.42
C GLY A 434 1.98 -26.89 -0.66
N LEU A 435 0.97 -27.76 -0.78
CA LEU A 435 0.97 -29.10 -0.19
C LEU A 435 2.03 -30.02 -0.81
N ALA A 436 2.26 -29.92 -2.13
CA ALA A 436 3.30 -30.68 -2.84
C ALA A 436 4.72 -30.23 -2.47
N TRP A 437 4.91 -28.97 -2.06
CA TRP A 437 6.19 -28.42 -1.66
C TRP A 437 6.57 -28.84 -0.22
N ARG A 438 5.99 -28.21 0.81
CA ARG A 438 6.34 -28.47 2.22
C ARG A 438 5.14 -28.65 3.12
N GLY A 439 4.03 -29.15 2.57
CA GLY A 439 2.89 -29.70 3.32
C GLY A 439 2.55 -28.91 4.58
N GLY A 440 2.89 -29.47 5.75
CA GLY A 440 2.62 -28.87 7.05
C GLY A 440 3.20 -27.48 7.28
N VAL A 441 4.40 -27.17 6.77
CA VAL A 441 4.98 -25.82 6.88
C VAL A 441 4.15 -24.82 6.09
N TRP A 442 3.76 -25.19 4.87
CA TRP A 442 2.93 -24.34 4.02
C TRP A 442 1.54 -24.14 4.62
N LEU A 443 0.93 -25.17 5.23
CA LEU A 443 -0.36 -25.04 5.91
C LEU A 443 -0.31 -24.02 7.06
N VAL A 444 0.79 -23.98 7.83
CA VAL A 444 0.98 -22.95 8.86
C VAL A 444 1.14 -21.57 8.23
N CYS A 445 1.91 -21.44 7.15
CA CYS A 445 2.04 -20.18 6.42
C CYS A 445 0.69 -19.68 5.88
N ALA A 446 -0.09 -20.56 5.25
CA ALA A 446 -1.41 -20.26 4.71
C ALA A 446 -2.40 -19.88 5.82
N ALA A 447 -2.37 -20.59 6.96
CA ALA A 447 -3.18 -20.24 8.11
C ALA A 447 -2.84 -18.85 8.65
N ILE A 448 -1.55 -18.53 8.82
CA ILE A 448 -1.12 -17.19 9.25
C ILE A 448 -1.64 -16.13 8.26
N PHE A 449 -1.38 -16.32 6.96
CA PHE A 449 -1.76 -15.34 5.95
C PHE A 449 -3.28 -15.13 5.89
N TYR A 450 -4.06 -16.20 5.68
CA TYR A 450 -5.49 -16.05 5.43
C TYR A 450 -6.28 -15.74 6.70
N LEU A 451 -5.89 -16.20 7.89
CA LEU A 451 -6.60 -15.84 9.12
C LEU A 451 -6.40 -14.36 9.45
N GLU A 452 -5.17 -13.87 9.33
CA GLU A 452 -4.86 -12.46 9.57
C GLU A 452 -5.54 -11.57 8.53
N TRP A 453 -5.38 -11.90 7.24
CA TRP A 453 -6.03 -11.20 6.14
C TRP A 453 -7.56 -11.20 6.30
N LEU A 454 -8.18 -12.33 6.63
CA LEU A 454 -9.63 -12.41 6.81
C LEU A 454 -10.08 -11.60 8.04
N THR A 455 -9.31 -11.62 9.13
CA THR A 455 -9.63 -10.84 10.33
C THR A 455 -9.69 -9.35 10.02
N LEU A 456 -8.69 -8.82 9.30
CA LEU A 456 -8.64 -7.41 8.90
C LEU A 456 -9.71 -7.09 7.84
N TYR A 457 -9.84 -7.89 6.79
CA TYR A 457 -10.85 -7.61 5.77
C TYR A 457 -12.28 -7.75 6.26
N THR A 458 -12.54 -8.42 7.37
CA THR A 458 -13.89 -8.52 7.93
C THR A 458 -14.14 -7.60 9.11
N THR A 459 -13.23 -6.65 9.38
CA THR A 459 -13.30 -5.75 10.54
C THR A 459 -13.51 -6.57 11.82
N ILE A 460 -12.64 -7.57 12.06
CA ILE A 460 -12.74 -8.54 13.16
C ILE A 460 -14.08 -9.31 13.11
N TYR A 461 -14.42 -9.87 11.94
CA TYR A 461 -15.61 -10.70 11.70
C TYR A 461 -16.98 -10.00 11.91
N THR A 462 -16.99 -8.67 11.97
CA THR A 462 -18.21 -7.87 12.06
C THR A 462 -18.84 -7.63 10.68
N ASN A 463 -18.02 -7.63 9.60
CA ASN A 463 -18.47 -7.37 8.24
C ASN A 463 -17.91 -8.37 7.23
N TRP A 464 -18.69 -9.38 6.86
CA TRP A 464 -18.25 -10.44 5.94
C TRP A 464 -18.12 -9.99 4.48
N ALA A 465 -18.75 -8.89 4.08
CA ALA A 465 -18.64 -8.37 2.72
C ALA A 465 -17.21 -7.92 2.39
N GLY A 466 -16.43 -7.55 3.40
CA GLY A 466 -15.07 -7.12 3.21
C GLY A 466 -14.15 -8.23 2.68
N ALA A 467 -14.43 -9.51 2.94
CA ALA A 467 -13.71 -10.63 2.34
C ALA A 467 -13.84 -10.67 0.79
N PHE A 468 -15.03 -10.38 0.26
CA PHE A 468 -15.22 -10.25 -1.19
C PHE A 468 -14.45 -9.06 -1.76
N SER A 469 -14.57 -7.91 -1.10
CA SER A 469 -13.91 -6.69 -1.56
C SER A 469 -12.39 -6.81 -1.53
N GLY A 470 -11.81 -7.53 -0.57
CA GLY A 470 -10.38 -7.80 -0.52
C GLY A 470 -9.90 -8.74 -1.62
N VAL A 471 -10.56 -9.90 -1.79
CA VAL A 471 -10.05 -10.96 -2.68
C VAL A 471 -10.26 -10.66 -4.16
N TRP A 472 -11.28 -9.87 -4.49
CA TRP A 472 -11.64 -9.54 -5.86
C TRP A 472 -11.56 -8.04 -6.13
N GLN A 473 -12.35 -7.26 -5.38
CA GLN A 473 -12.59 -5.87 -5.72
C GLN A 473 -11.35 -4.98 -5.55
N GLY A 474 -10.40 -5.29 -4.66
CA GLY A 474 -9.14 -4.56 -4.52
C GLY A 474 -8.35 -4.49 -5.83
N MET A 475 -8.00 -5.64 -6.39
CA MET A 475 -7.33 -5.72 -7.70
C MET A 475 -8.25 -5.24 -8.83
N GLY A 476 -9.54 -5.61 -8.81
CA GLY A 476 -10.47 -5.19 -9.85
C GLY A 476 -10.63 -3.67 -9.92
N TYR A 477 -10.72 -3.00 -8.77
CA TYR A 477 -10.80 -1.54 -8.66
C TYR A 477 -9.53 -0.90 -9.21
N TRP A 478 -8.36 -1.41 -8.83
CA TRP A 478 -7.09 -0.90 -9.34
C TRP A 478 -6.97 -1.03 -10.87
N ILE A 479 -7.44 -2.14 -11.46
CA ILE A 479 -7.51 -2.33 -12.91
C ILE A 479 -8.45 -1.30 -13.54
N ALA A 480 -9.66 -1.15 -12.99
CA ALA A 480 -10.66 -0.22 -13.51
C ALA A 480 -10.20 1.25 -13.46
N GLN A 481 -9.39 1.62 -12.46
CA GLN A 481 -8.87 2.98 -12.31
C GLN A 481 -7.67 3.28 -13.23
N GLN A 482 -7.09 2.28 -13.92
CA GLN A 482 -5.98 2.55 -14.83
C GLN A 482 -6.39 3.49 -15.99
N GLU A 483 -7.62 3.36 -16.50
CA GLU A 483 -8.13 4.20 -17.60
C GLU A 483 -8.53 5.61 -17.14
N VAL A 484 -8.89 5.78 -15.86
CA VAL A 484 -9.22 7.10 -15.28
C VAL A 484 -7.96 7.97 -15.15
N ALA A 485 -6.81 7.35 -14.87
CA ALA A 485 -5.50 7.99 -14.81
C ALA A 485 -5.48 9.27 -13.95
N ARG A 486 -5.97 9.18 -12.70
CA ARG A 486 -6.06 10.33 -11.76
C ARG A 486 -4.73 11.09 -11.67
N GLY A 487 -4.80 12.41 -11.83
CA GLY A 487 -3.64 13.32 -11.88
C GLY A 487 -2.90 13.37 -13.23
N ASN A 488 -2.95 12.29 -14.03
CA ASN A 488 -2.38 12.19 -15.39
C ASN A 488 -0.95 12.79 -15.52
N GLN A 489 -0.07 12.42 -14.59
CA GLN A 489 1.29 12.96 -14.50
C GLN A 489 2.25 12.42 -15.56
N PRO A 490 3.34 13.14 -15.87
CA PRO A 490 4.32 12.71 -16.87
C PRO A 490 5.03 11.40 -16.56
N TRP A 491 5.51 10.74 -17.61
CA TRP A 491 6.45 9.62 -17.46
C TRP A 491 7.73 10.04 -16.72
N TYR A 492 8.12 11.32 -16.82
CA TYR A 492 9.27 11.88 -16.11
C TYR A 492 8.97 12.37 -14.69
N TYR A 493 7.73 12.23 -14.18
CA TYR A 493 7.30 12.76 -12.88
C TYR A 493 8.21 12.35 -11.72
N TYR A 494 8.48 11.05 -11.57
CA TYR A 494 9.34 10.57 -10.49
C TYR A 494 10.81 10.96 -10.67
N PHE A 495 11.28 11.21 -11.90
CA PHE A 495 12.63 11.73 -12.12
C PHE A 495 12.76 13.17 -11.60
N VAL A 496 11.70 13.98 -11.75
CA VAL A 496 11.64 15.32 -11.15
C VAL A 496 11.63 15.20 -9.62
N GLY A 497 10.75 14.39 -9.04
CA GLY A 497 10.71 14.20 -7.58
C GLY A 497 12.04 13.70 -7.01
N LEU A 498 12.66 12.69 -7.64
CA LEU A 498 13.96 12.16 -7.23
C LEU A 498 15.09 13.18 -7.32
N SER A 499 15.10 14.03 -8.36
CA SER A 499 16.15 15.04 -8.54
C SER A 499 16.04 16.22 -7.56
N VAL A 500 14.85 16.48 -7.01
CA VAL A 500 14.63 17.52 -6.00
C VAL A 500 14.90 17.00 -4.58
N TYR A 501 14.48 15.77 -4.27
CA TYR A 501 14.45 15.26 -2.89
C TYR A 501 15.49 14.19 -2.58
N GLU A 502 15.92 13.38 -3.55
CA GLU A 502 16.67 12.13 -3.28
C GLU A 502 17.97 12.03 -4.10
N LEU A 503 18.68 13.15 -4.28
CA LEU A 503 19.93 13.22 -5.04
C LEU A 503 21.00 12.24 -4.52
N LEU A 504 21.17 12.12 -3.20
CA LEU A 504 22.17 11.23 -2.61
C LEU A 504 21.88 9.75 -2.93
N PRO A 505 20.71 9.19 -2.61
CA PRO A 505 20.39 7.80 -2.93
C PRO A 505 20.41 7.50 -4.44
N VAL A 506 19.93 8.42 -5.27
CA VAL A 506 19.86 8.20 -6.72
C VAL A 506 21.26 8.19 -7.33
N LEU A 507 22.11 9.17 -6.99
CA LEU A 507 23.46 9.27 -7.53
C LEU A 507 24.34 8.11 -7.06
N PHE A 508 24.41 7.86 -5.74
CA PHE A 508 25.24 6.79 -5.20
C PHE A 508 24.64 5.40 -5.40
N GLY A 509 23.31 5.29 -5.51
CA GLY A 509 22.64 4.05 -5.89
C GLY A 509 22.91 3.71 -7.36
N GLY A 510 22.87 4.68 -8.27
CA GLY A 510 23.23 4.49 -9.68
C GLY A 510 24.70 4.09 -9.86
N VAL A 511 25.63 4.78 -9.18
CA VAL A 511 27.05 4.38 -9.17
C VAL A 511 27.22 2.99 -8.54
N GLY A 512 26.51 2.72 -7.45
CA GLY A 512 26.47 1.42 -6.77
C GLY A 512 25.99 0.29 -7.67
N ALA A 513 24.95 0.52 -8.47
CA ALA A 513 24.43 -0.43 -9.46
C ALA A 513 25.53 -0.86 -10.44
N VAL A 514 26.20 0.13 -11.08
CA VAL A 514 27.29 -0.13 -12.01
C VAL A 514 28.45 -0.87 -11.34
N TYR A 515 28.77 -0.49 -10.09
CA TYR A 515 29.84 -1.13 -9.33
C TYR A 515 29.53 -2.59 -8.98
N PHE A 516 28.33 -2.90 -8.48
CA PHE A 516 27.95 -4.26 -8.10
C PHE A 516 27.72 -5.17 -9.30
N LEU A 517 27.28 -4.61 -10.43
CA LEU A 517 27.24 -5.33 -11.70
C LEU A 517 28.63 -5.81 -12.13
N LYS A 518 29.64 -4.95 -12.02
CA LYS A 518 31.04 -5.30 -12.33
C LYS A 518 31.66 -6.26 -11.30
N LYS A 519 31.29 -6.12 -10.02
CA LYS A 519 31.80 -6.95 -8.93
C LYS A 519 31.19 -8.35 -8.89
N GLY A 520 29.97 -8.53 -9.42
CA GLY A 520 29.22 -9.77 -9.29
C GLY A 520 28.67 -10.01 -7.88
N ASP A 521 28.38 -8.95 -7.14
CA ASP A 521 27.84 -9.04 -5.77
C ASP A 521 26.34 -9.34 -5.81
N ILE A 522 25.95 -10.56 -5.42
CA ILE A 522 24.57 -11.05 -5.55
C ILE A 522 23.56 -10.17 -4.80
N PHE A 523 23.90 -9.71 -3.60
CA PHE A 523 23.00 -8.86 -2.83
C PHE A 523 22.89 -7.46 -3.43
N GLY A 524 24.00 -6.87 -3.87
CA GLY A 524 24.00 -5.60 -4.59
C GLY A 524 23.21 -5.67 -5.90
N LEU A 525 23.30 -6.78 -6.63
CA LEU A 525 22.48 -7.05 -7.83
C LEU A 525 20.99 -7.18 -7.49
N ALA A 526 20.64 -7.82 -6.38
CA ALA A 526 19.25 -7.91 -5.93
C ALA A 526 18.67 -6.53 -5.55
N LEU A 527 19.44 -5.68 -4.87
CA LEU A 527 19.05 -4.30 -4.57
C LEU A 527 18.93 -3.44 -5.83
N MET A 528 19.85 -3.61 -6.78
CA MET A 528 19.77 -2.98 -8.11
C MET A 528 18.50 -3.40 -8.86
N PHE A 529 18.17 -4.69 -8.83
CA PHE A 529 16.96 -5.22 -9.46
C PHE A 529 15.70 -4.63 -8.82
N TRP A 530 15.65 -4.55 -7.47
CA TRP A 530 14.55 -3.91 -6.77
C TRP A 530 14.43 -2.43 -7.12
N ALA A 531 15.52 -1.66 -7.07
CA ALA A 531 15.52 -0.23 -7.40
C ALA A 531 15.07 0.04 -8.84
N GLY A 532 15.61 -0.72 -9.80
CA GLY A 532 15.31 -0.57 -11.21
C GLY A 532 13.87 -0.94 -11.56
N LEU A 533 13.37 -2.07 -11.05
CA LEU A 533 11.98 -2.47 -11.31
C LEU A 533 10.97 -1.62 -10.57
N SER A 534 11.25 -1.15 -9.35
CA SER A 534 10.38 -0.17 -8.68
C SER A 534 10.27 1.10 -9.52
N LEU A 535 11.39 1.70 -9.93
CA LEU A 535 11.37 2.90 -10.76
C LEU A 535 10.56 2.67 -12.05
N LEU A 536 10.78 1.54 -12.73
CA LEU A 536 10.06 1.20 -13.96
C LEU A 536 8.55 1.01 -13.72
N ALA A 537 8.16 0.21 -12.72
CA ALA A 537 6.77 -0.14 -12.46
C ALA A 537 5.93 1.09 -12.09
N TYR A 538 6.43 1.93 -11.18
CA TYR A 538 5.72 3.15 -10.78
C TYR A 538 5.69 4.20 -11.91
N THR A 539 6.74 4.30 -12.73
CA THR A 539 6.72 5.20 -13.90
C THR A 539 5.74 4.76 -14.98
N ILE A 540 5.50 3.46 -15.16
CA ILE A 540 4.54 2.94 -16.15
C ILE A 540 3.10 3.05 -15.66
N ALA A 541 2.85 2.90 -14.35
CA ALA A 541 1.51 3.00 -13.78
C ALA A 541 0.83 4.34 -14.16
N SER A 542 -0.46 4.31 -14.48
CA SER A 542 -1.16 5.52 -14.92
C SER A 542 -1.34 6.52 -13.78
N GLU A 543 -1.72 6.05 -12.59
CA GLU A 543 -1.77 6.84 -11.38
C GLU A 543 -0.36 7.10 -10.83
N LYS A 544 0.01 8.38 -10.75
CA LYS A 544 1.31 8.82 -10.25
C LYS A 544 1.11 9.95 -9.25
N MET A 545 1.65 9.74 -8.06
CA MET A 545 1.41 10.60 -6.91
C MET A 545 2.66 10.70 -6.04
N PRO A 546 2.89 11.81 -5.32
CA PRO A 546 4.16 12.04 -4.64
C PRO A 546 4.44 11.04 -3.52
N TRP A 547 3.40 10.55 -2.84
CA TRP A 547 3.54 9.52 -1.79
C TRP A 547 4.08 8.20 -2.31
N LEU A 548 3.91 7.86 -3.60
CA LEU A 548 4.45 6.61 -4.16
C LEU A 548 5.98 6.63 -4.27
N LEU A 549 6.60 7.82 -4.23
CA LEU A 549 8.04 8.01 -4.31
C LEU A 549 8.79 7.22 -3.22
N VAL A 550 8.18 6.98 -2.04
CA VAL A 550 8.79 6.17 -0.98
C VAL A 550 9.19 4.76 -1.45
N ASN A 551 8.39 4.15 -2.34
CA ASN A 551 8.59 2.80 -2.85
C ASN A 551 9.76 2.72 -3.85
N ILE A 552 10.11 3.87 -4.44
CA ILE A 552 11.26 4.04 -5.33
C ILE A 552 12.50 4.40 -4.51
N THR A 553 12.37 5.32 -3.56
CA THR A 553 13.47 5.85 -2.76
C THR A 553 14.18 4.80 -1.90
N VAL A 554 13.44 3.93 -1.20
CA VAL A 554 14.05 2.97 -0.26
C VAL A 554 15.01 1.96 -0.90
N PRO A 555 14.70 1.31 -2.03
CA PRO A 555 15.69 0.44 -2.67
C PRO A 555 16.94 1.20 -3.14
N PHE A 556 16.81 2.45 -3.60
CA PHE A 556 17.96 3.30 -3.90
C PHE A 556 18.78 3.62 -2.64
N ILE A 557 18.14 3.91 -1.50
CA ILE A 557 18.83 4.13 -0.21
C ILE A 557 19.62 2.90 0.24
N LEU A 558 19.05 1.70 0.12
CA LEU A 558 19.74 0.45 0.46
C LEU A 558 20.94 0.21 -0.44
N LEU A 559 20.78 0.42 -1.75
CA LEU A 559 21.84 0.25 -2.75
C LEU A 559 22.98 1.25 -2.54
N ALA A 560 22.64 2.54 -2.35
CA ALA A 560 23.59 3.59 -2.03
C ALA A 560 24.32 3.31 -0.72
N GLY A 561 23.61 2.86 0.32
CA GLY A 561 24.19 2.58 1.63
C GLY A 561 25.19 1.43 1.59
N LYS A 562 24.87 0.35 0.84
CA LYS A 562 25.83 -0.74 0.59
C LYS A 562 27.08 -0.22 -0.11
N TYR A 563 26.93 0.58 -1.16
CA TYR A 563 28.06 1.12 -1.92
C TYR A 563 28.92 2.07 -1.08
N LEU A 564 28.30 3.00 -0.36
CA LEU A 564 28.98 3.94 0.54
C LEU A 564 29.70 3.22 1.68
N GLY A 565 29.12 2.14 2.21
CA GLY A 565 29.78 1.27 3.19
C GLY A 565 31.07 0.69 2.65
N GLU A 566 31.03 0.06 1.47
CA GLU A 566 32.24 -0.48 0.84
C GLU A 566 33.24 0.62 0.44
N LEU A 567 32.75 1.80 0.06
CA LEU A 567 33.60 2.95 -0.27
C LEU A 567 34.35 3.45 0.97
N PHE A 568 33.67 3.54 2.11
CA PHE A 568 34.24 3.94 3.39
C PHE A 568 35.30 2.95 3.89
N GLU A 569 35.07 1.64 3.72
CA GLU A 569 36.03 0.60 4.12
C GLU A 569 37.31 0.59 3.27
N ARG A 570 37.30 1.20 2.07
CA ARG A 570 38.52 1.37 1.25
C ARG A 570 39.48 2.43 1.81
N VAL A 571 38.99 3.32 2.67
CA VAL A 571 39.78 4.43 3.20
C VAL A 571 40.71 3.93 4.31
N ARG A 572 42.01 4.16 4.15
CA ARG A 572 43.00 3.92 5.21
C ARG A 572 43.14 5.15 6.10
N TRP A 573 42.23 5.31 7.05
CA TRP A 573 42.10 6.53 7.89
C TRP A 573 43.41 7.04 8.51
N ARG A 574 44.27 6.15 9.01
CA ARG A 574 45.58 6.54 9.58
C ARG A 574 46.53 7.12 8.53
N GLU A 575 46.63 6.48 7.37
CA GLU A 575 47.44 6.99 6.24
C GLU A 575 46.85 8.30 5.70
N ALA A 576 45.52 8.38 5.65
CA ALA A 576 44.81 9.53 5.12
C ALA A 576 45.03 10.80 5.95
N LEU A 577 45.05 10.65 7.29
CA LEU A 577 45.42 11.71 8.24
C LEU A 577 46.89 12.10 8.10
N ALA A 578 47.80 11.13 8.10
CA ALA A 578 49.24 11.38 8.01
C ALA A 578 49.65 12.12 6.72
N ARG A 579 48.95 11.86 5.61
CA ARG A 579 49.23 12.47 4.29
C ARG A 579 48.37 13.71 3.99
N GLY A 580 47.54 14.17 4.93
CA GLY A 580 46.64 15.31 4.74
C GLY A 580 45.48 15.08 3.76
N THR A 581 45.34 13.88 3.18
CA THR A 581 44.27 13.57 2.22
C THR A 581 42.86 13.56 2.84
N VAL A 582 42.77 13.58 4.17
CA VAL A 582 41.52 13.84 4.88
C VAL A 582 40.86 15.16 4.48
N LEU A 583 41.66 16.15 4.04
CA LEU A 583 41.16 17.43 3.53
C LEU A 583 40.19 17.26 2.36
N LEU A 584 40.28 16.17 1.58
CA LEU A 584 39.35 15.88 0.49
C LEU A 584 37.89 15.79 0.95
N LEU A 585 37.62 15.43 2.22
CA LEU A 585 36.27 15.43 2.78
C LEU A 585 35.64 16.82 2.85
N VAL A 586 36.45 17.88 2.93
CA VAL A 586 36.01 19.27 3.00
C VAL A 586 36.19 19.98 1.66
N LEU A 587 37.34 19.77 1.01
CA LEU A 587 37.65 20.38 -0.29
C LEU A 587 36.68 19.93 -1.38
N THR A 588 36.16 18.69 -1.31
CA THR A 588 35.16 18.21 -2.27
C THR A 588 33.83 18.97 -2.11
N PRO A 589 33.19 19.04 -0.93
CA PRO A 589 32.04 19.91 -0.72
C PRO A 589 32.26 21.36 -1.13
N VAL A 590 33.40 21.96 -0.76
CA VAL A 590 33.74 23.35 -1.12
C VAL A 590 33.80 23.51 -2.64
N GLY A 591 34.41 22.55 -3.34
CA GLY A 591 34.47 22.57 -4.80
C GLY A 591 33.09 22.43 -5.46
N VAL A 592 32.23 21.56 -4.93
CA VAL A 592 30.87 21.38 -5.45
C VAL A 592 30.01 22.61 -5.18
N ILE A 593 30.07 23.20 -3.97
CA ILE A 593 29.36 24.43 -3.61
C ILE A 593 29.84 25.59 -4.48
N GLY A 594 31.15 25.76 -4.64
CA GLY A 594 31.70 26.80 -5.50
C GLY A 594 31.30 26.58 -6.97
N GLY A 595 31.27 25.33 -7.45
CA GLY A 595 30.75 25.00 -8.77
C GLY A 595 29.26 25.34 -8.93
N ALA A 596 28.43 25.06 -7.93
CA ALA A 596 27.02 25.43 -7.92
C ALA A 596 26.81 26.95 -7.88
N TYR A 597 27.64 27.68 -7.14
CA TYR A 597 27.66 29.15 -7.13
C TYR A 597 28.00 29.70 -8.51
N ILE A 598 29.06 29.20 -9.15
CA ILE A 598 29.44 29.59 -10.52
C ILE A 598 28.33 29.27 -11.51
N LEU A 599 27.73 28.08 -11.43
CA LEU A 599 26.61 27.69 -12.29
C LEU A 599 25.43 28.65 -12.09
N ARG A 600 25.04 28.94 -10.84
CA ARG A 600 23.98 29.91 -10.54
C ARG A 600 24.28 31.28 -11.14
N SER A 601 25.50 31.81 -10.96
CA SER A 601 25.89 33.11 -11.51
C SER A 601 26.00 33.13 -13.04
N TYR A 602 26.30 32.00 -13.68
CA TYR A 602 26.34 31.90 -15.14
C TYR A 602 24.95 31.92 -15.77
N VAL A 603 24.00 31.34 -15.05
CA VAL A 603 22.63 31.12 -15.50
C VAL A 603 21.74 32.32 -15.16
N ASP A 604 22.13 33.15 -14.19
CA ASP A 604 21.47 34.41 -13.85
C ASP A 604 21.46 35.37 -15.05
N ILE A 605 20.27 35.69 -15.56
CA ILE A 605 20.10 36.50 -16.78
C ILE A 605 20.30 37.99 -16.50
N ASP A 606 20.04 38.42 -15.28
CA ASP A 606 20.09 39.84 -14.89
C ASP A 606 21.50 40.28 -14.46
N ALA A 607 22.44 39.34 -14.34
CA ALA A 607 23.78 39.58 -13.83
C ALA A 607 24.88 39.21 -14.84
N GLU A 608 25.83 40.13 -15.05
CA GLU A 608 27.05 39.83 -15.80
C GLU A 608 28.12 39.15 -14.93
N PHE A 609 28.96 38.35 -15.57
CA PHE A 609 30.05 37.63 -14.92
C PHE A 609 31.18 38.58 -14.53
N SER A 610 31.19 39.04 -13.27
CA SER A 610 32.18 39.99 -12.77
C SER A 610 33.56 39.34 -12.50
N SER A 611 34.55 40.18 -12.19
CA SER A 611 35.89 39.76 -11.76
C SER A 611 35.86 38.78 -10.57
N VAL A 612 34.85 38.89 -9.69
CA VAL A 612 34.71 37.98 -8.53
C VAL A 612 34.39 36.56 -9.00
N GLN A 613 33.49 36.37 -9.96
CA GLN A 613 33.16 35.05 -10.49
C GLN A 613 34.31 34.46 -11.31
N TRP A 614 35.06 35.26 -12.07
CA TRP A 614 36.28 34.80 -12.75
C TRP A 614 37.36 34.35 -11.77
N LEU A 615 37.59 35.10 -10.68
CA LEU A 615 38.49 34.70 -9.61
C LEU A 615 38.02 33.43 -8.91
N ALA A 616 36.73 33.28 -8.65
CA ALA A 616 36.15 32.08 -8.07
C ALA A 616 36.31 30.86 -8.99
N LEU A 617 36.13 31.02 -10.31
CA LEU A 617 36.38 29.97 -11.30
C LEU A 617 37.85 29.56 -11.36
N ALA A 618 38.78 30.51 -11.34
CA ALA A 618 40.21 30.23 -11.25
C ALA A 618 40.57 29.51 -9.94
N GLY A 619 39.97 29.93 -8.82
CA GLY A 619 40.08 29.27 -7.52
C GLY A 619 39.58 27.82 -7.55
N LEU A 620 38.46 27.55 -8.21
CA LEU A 620 37.93 26.19 -8.41
C LEU A 620 38.87 25.33 -9.27
N ALA A 621 39.48 25.89 -10.32
CA ALA A 621 40.46 25.18 -11.12
C ALA A 621 41.70 24.81 -10.28
N ALA A 622 42.21 25.75 -9.47
CA ALA A 622 43.31 25.48 -8.54
C ALA A 622 42.93 24.43 -7.48
N LEU A 623 41.71 24.50 -6.94
CA LEU A 623 41.17 23.53 -6.00
C LEU A 623 41.05 22.13 -6.63
N ALA A 624 40.61 22.03 -7.88
CA ALA A 624 40.53 20.76 -8.61
C ALA A 624 41.93 20.14 -8.80
N VAL A 625 42.95 20.95 -9.13
CA VAL A 625 44.35 20.50 -9.20
C VAL A 625 44.84 20.04 -7.84
N LEU A 626 44.57 20.79 -6.76
CA LEU A 626 44.93 20.39 -5.40
C LEU A 626 44.27 19.06 -5.00
N CYS A 627 42.98 18.89 -5.27
CA CYS A 627 42.28 17.63 -5.03
C CYS A 627 42.90 16.49 -5.83
N ALA A 628 43.24 16.69 -7.10
CA ALA A 628 43.90 15.68 -7.93
C ALA A 628 45.29 15.28 -7.38
N LEU A 629 46.07 16.26 -6.89
CA LEU A 629 47.35 16.01 -6.24
C LEU A 629 47.17 15.21 -4.94
N LEU A 630 46.22 15.59 -4.09
CA LEU A 630 45.90 14.87 -2.84
C LEU A 630 45.43 13.44 -3.11
N VAL A 631 44.62 13.21 -4.16
CA VAL A 631 44.20 11.86 -4.57
C VAL A 631 45.41 11.01 -4.97
N ARG A 632 46.36 11.58 -5.73
CA ARG A 632 47.59 10.88 -6.10
C ARG A 632 48.47 10.58 -4.88
N LEU A 633 48.61 11.53 -3.95
CA LEU A 633 49.36 11.36 -2.70
C LEU A 633 48.74 10.29 -1.77
N GLY A 634 47.41 10.21 -1.71
CA GLY A 634 46.64 9.26 -0.88
C GLY A 634 46.52 7.84 -1.41
N ARG A 635 47.17 7.54 -2.54
CA ARG A 635 46.83 6.44 -3.46
C ARG A 635 45.44 6.66 -4.10
N PRO A 636 45.32 6.47 -5.43
CA PRO A 636 44.09 6.80 -6.15
C PRO A 636 42.82 6.17 -5.58
N GLN A 637 42.86 4.92 -5.14
CA GLN A 637 41.68 4.22 -4.60
C GLN A 637 41.14 4.86 -3.31
N SER A 638 42.03 5.22 -2.36
CA SER A 638 41.63 5.86 -1.11
C SER A 638 41.27 7.33 -1.33
N GLY A 639 42.00 8.03 -2.21
CA GLY A 639 41.69 9.42 -2.57
C GLY A 639 40.32 9.57 -3.22
N VAL A 640 39.99 8.72 -4.20
CA VAL A 640 38.68 8.72 -4.86
C VAL A 640 37.57 8.35 -3.88
N ALA A 641 37.81 7.41 -2.96
CA ALA A 641 36.85 7.09 -1.90
C ALA A 641 36.55 8.30 -1.01
N MET A 642 37.57 9.08 -0.65
CA MET A 642 37.39 10.30 0.15
C MET A 642 36.60 11.38 -0.59
N ILE A 643 36.84 11.57 -1.89
CA ILE A 643 36.02 12.46 -2.73
C ILE A 643 34.55 12.00 -2.68
N GLY A 644 34.31 10.70 -2.91
CA GLY A 644 32.95 10.16 -2.88
C GLY A 644 32.27 10.33 -1.52
N ILE A 645 32.97 10.10 -0.41
CA ILE A 645 32.41 10.29 0.94
C ILE A 645 32.15 11.78 1.23
N GLY A 646 33.06 12.68 0.83
CA GLY A 646 32.86 14.12 0.95
C GLY A 646 31.64 14.62 0.15
N ALA A 647 31.50 14.17 -1.09
CA ALA A 647 30.32 14.47 -1.92
C ALA A 647 29.03 13.90 -1.31
N ALA A 648 29.08 12.67 -0.79
CA ALA A 648 27.93 12.05 -0.11
C ALA A 648 27.51 12.84 1.14
N ALA A 649 28.48 13.33 1.92
CA ALA A 649 28.21 14.16 3.10
C ALA A 649 27.54 15.50 2.73
N LEU A 650 27.99 16.15 1.65
CA LEU A 650 27.33 17.36 1.14
C LEU A 650 25.88 17.08 0.70
N LEU A 651 25.67 16.02 -0.09
CA LEU A 651 24.32 15.68 -0.57
C LEU A 651 23.41 15.22 0.58
N LEU A 652 23.95 14.59 1.62
CA LEU A 652 23.22 14.27 2.84
C LEU A 652 22.80 15.55 3.57
N ALA A 653 23.70 16.53 3.71
CA ALA A 653 23.37 17.80 4.35
C ALA A 653 22.30 18.57 3.55
N PHE A 654 22.43 18.60 2.22
CA PHE A 654 21.43 19.19 1.34
C PHE A 654 20.07 18.48 1.44
N GLY A 655 20.06 17.15 1.40
CA GLY A 655 18.84 16.35 1.59
C GLY A 655 18.23 16.57 2.97
N THR A 656 19.03 16.61 4.04
CA THR A 656 18.53 16.89 5.39
C THR A 656 17.89 18.27 5.46
N TRP A 657 18.49 19.30 4.86
CA TRP A 657 17.90 20.63 4.78
C TRP A 657 16.57 20.63 4.02
N ALA A 658 16.51 19.96 2.87
CA ALA A 658 15.27 19.79 2.11
C ALA A 658 14.19 19.04 2.92
N ALA A 659 14.59 18.05 3.73
CA ALA A 659 13.70 17.31 4.61
C ALA A 659 13.13 18.20 5.71
N LEU A 660 13.97 19.01 6.36
CA LEU A 660 13.53 19.95 7.39
C LEU A 660 12.54 20.97 6.81
N ARG A 661 12.85 21.56 5.65
CA ARG A 661 11.96 22.51 4.97
C ARG A 661 10.61 21.87 4.63
N ALA A 662 10.62 20.71 3.98
CA ALA A 662 9.39 20.05 3.57
C ALA A 662 8.53 19.57 4.76
N ALA A 663 9.15 19.15 5.88
CA ALA A 663 8.45 18.54 7.01
C ALA A 663 7.96 19.54 8.08
N TYR A 664 8.60 20.71 8.22
CA TYR A 664 8.35 21.65 9.32
C TYR A 664 7.92 23.06 8.88
N THR A 665 7.56 23.26 7.61
CA THR A 665 6.93 24.51 7.14
C THR A 665 5.41 24.33 7.16
N PHE A 666 4.67 25.10 7.98
CA PHE A 666 3.23 24.90 8.24
C PHE A 666 2.33 26.06 7.79
N ASP A 667 2.91 27.17 7.38
CA ASP A 667 2.26 28.44 7.04
C ASP A 667 1.92 28.56 5.54
N ASP A 668 1.92 27.43 4.82
CA ASP A 668 1.68 27.33 3.38
C ASP A 668 2.64 28.17 2.50
N SER A 669 3.74 28.69 3.05
CA SER A 669 4.57 29.70 2.36
C SER A 669 5.43 29.15 1.22
N HIS A 670 5.64 27.83 1.14
CA HIS A 670 6.55 27.20 0.17
C HIS A 670 5.86 26.07 -0.61
N PRO A 671 5.66 26.22 -1.93
CA PRO A 671 5.16 25.15 -2.80
C PRO A 671 6.10 23.94 -2.87
N GLU A 672 5.64 22.80 -2.34
CA GLU A 672 6.38 21.52 -2.36
C GLU A 672 5.70 20.51 -3.28
N ILE A 673 6.44 19.89 -4.19
CA ILE A 673 5.94 18.81 -5.08
C ILE A 673 5.42 17.62 -4.25
N LEU A 674 5.93 17.43 -3.03
CA LEU A 674 5.44 16.38 -2.12
C LEU A 674 4.00 16.60 -1.65
N ALA A 675 3.48 17.83 -1.74
CA ALA A 675 2.10 18.15 -1.40
C ALA A 675 1.25 18.15 -2.68
N TYR A 676 0.33 17.17 -2.76
CA TYR A 676 -0.60 17.09 -3.88
C TYR A 676 -1.92 17.78 -3.55
N ALA A 677 -2.64 17.38 -2.49
CA ALA A 677 -3.93 17.95 -2.09
C ALA A 677 -3.95 18.18 -0.57
N GLN A 678 -3.20 19.18 -0.10
CA GLN A 678 -3.07 19.49 1.32
C GLN A 678 -4.16 20.47 1.76
N GLY A 679 -4.71 20.32 2.98
CA GLY A 679 -5.53 21.36 3.59
C GLY A 679 -4.67 22.56 3.99
N SER A 680 -5.19 23.77 3.77
CA SER A 680 -4.51 25.01 4.16
C SER A 680 -4.53 25.23 5.68
N ALA A 681 -3.57 26.03 6.17
CA ALA A 681 -3.53 26.54 7.53
C ALA A 681 -4.78 27.35 7.93
N ASP A 682 -5.54 27.89 6.97
CA ASP A 682 -6.77 28.64 7.21
C ASP A 682 -7.91 27.77 7.79
N LEU A 683 -7.93 26.47 7.49
CA LEU A 683 -8.99 25.55 7.91
C LEU A 683 -9.07 25.38 9.44
N PRO A 684 -7.97 24.98 10.15
CA PRO A 684 -7.97 24.98 11.61
C PRO A 684 -8.39 26.32 12.22
N GLN A 685 -7.92 27.44 11.66
CA GLN A 685 -8.23 28.77 12.16
C GLN A 685 -9.73 29.10 11.99
N THR A 686 -10.31 28.70 10.86
CA THR A 686 -11.74 28.85 10.59
C THR A 686 -12.58 28.08 11.60
N TYR A 687 -12.19 26.83 11.91
CA TYR A 687 -12.87 26.05 12.95
C TYR A 687 -12.80 26.73 14.32
N GLN A 688 -11.63 27.26 14.71
CA GLN A 688 -11.50 27.97 16.00
C GLN A 688 -12.39 29.21 16.06
N ASN A 689 -12.50 29.98 14.98
CA ASN A 689 -13.38 31.14 14.91
C ASN A 689 -14.86 30.71 15.01
N LEU A 690 -15.28 29.69 14.26
CA LEU A 690 -16.66 29.17 14.33
C LEU A 690 -17.01 28.68 15.73
N LYS A 691 -16.07 28.04 16.43
CA LYS A 691 -16.26 27.56 17.80
C LYS A 691 -16.53 28.70 18.79
N GLN A 692 -15.89 29.85 18.59
CA GLN A 692 -16.07 31.02 19.45
C GLN A 692 -17.34 31.80 19.10
N ASP A 693 -17.62 31.97 17.80
CA ASP A 693 -18.59 32.97 17.33
C ASP A 693 -19.97 32.37 16.97
N ALA A 694 -20.00 31.14 16.46
CA ALA A 694 -21.22 30.58 15.84
C ALA A 694 -21.74 29.32 16.54
N LEU A 695 -20.87 28.35 16.83
CA LEU A 695 -21.26 27.04 17.34
C LEU A 695 -21.95 27.11 18.70
N LEU A 696 -21.60 28.10 19.54
CA LEU A 696 -22.24 28.36 20.84
C LEU A 696 -23.67 28.90 20.72
N SER A 697 -24.03 29.51 19.58
CA SER A 697 -25.37 30.10 19.35
C SER A 697 -26.29 29.24 18.48
N THR A 698 -25.88 28.01 18.16
CA THR A 698 -26.62 27.08 17.28
C THR A 698 -28.02 26.74 17.80
N ALA A 699 -28.21 26.70 19.12
CA ALA A 699 -29.52 26.48 19.73
C ALA A 699 -30.53 27.62 19.43
N GLU A 700 -30.06 28.84 19.24
CA GLU A 700 -30.91 30.02 18.98
C GLU A 700 -31.00 30.35 17.48
N ASN A 701 -29.88 30.22 16.76
CA ASN A 701 -29.73 30.69 15.39
C ASN A 701 -29.78 29.58 14.33
N GLY A 702 -29.94 28.31 14.75
CA GLY A 702 -29.89 27.15 13.86
C GLY A 702 -28.46 26.66 13.61
N PRO A 703 -28.30 25.47 13.01
CA PRO A 703 -27.00 24.85 12.81
C PRO A 703 -26.12 25.67 11.85
N VAL A 704 -24.81 25.60 12.04
CA VAL A 704 -23.84 26.13 11.07
C VAL A 704 -23.95 25.33 9.78
N LYS A 705 -24.04 26.00 8.64
CA LYS A 705 -24.12 25.33 7.34
C LYS A 705 -22.81 25.51 6.58
N VAL A 706 -22.24 24.41 6.14
CA VAL A 706 -20.95 24.39 5.43
C VAL A 706 -21.17 23.81 4.04
N ASP A 707 -20.55 24.44 3.05
CA ASP A 707 -20.55 23.93 1.69
C ASP A 707 -20.01 22.51 1.64
N TYR A 708 -20.72 21.60 0.98
CA TYR A 708 -20.28 20.22 0.81
C TYR A 708 -18.94 20.14 0.06
N ASP A 709 -18.60 21.11 -0.79
CA ASP A 709 -17.29 21.16 -1.46
C ASP A 709 -16.12 21.45 -0.50
N LEU A 710 -16.41 21.95 0.70
CA LEU A 710 -15.44 22.09 1.81
C LEU A 710 -15.31 20.81 2.65
N TRP A 711 -16.11 19.77 2.37
CA TRP A 711 -16.16 18.57 3.21
C TRP A 711 -14.76 18.05 3.51
N TYR A 712 -13.89 17.86 2.51
CA TYR A 712 -12.52 17.41 2.73
C TYR A 712 -11.51 18.57 2.62
N PRO A 713 -10.60 18.77 3.60
CA PRO A 713 -10.38 18.00 4.83
C PRO A 713 -11.10 18.60 6.07
N PHE A 714 -12.04 19.54 5.88
CA PHE A 714 -12.66 20.28 6.98
C PHE A 714 -13.49 19.39 7.91
N GLN A 715 -14.09 18.32 7.40
CA GLN A 715 -14.90 17.36 8.16
C GLN A 715 -14.14 16.76 9.34
N TRP A 716 -12.81 16.67 9.25
CA TRP A 716 -12.00 16.23 10.39
C TRP A 716 -12.21 17.16 11.59
N TYR A 717 -12.11 18.48 11.39
CA TYR A 717 -12.17 19.43 12.50
C TYR A 717 -13.56 19.58 13.12
N VAL A 718 -14.61 19.41 12.31
CA VAL A 718 -16.02 19.58 12.73
C VAL A 718 -16.75 18.25 12.96
N ARG A 719 -16.03 17.13 13.07
CA ARG A 719 -16.63 15.77 13.14
C ARG A 719 -17.60 15.61 14.30
N ASP A 720 -17.28 16.18 15.46
CA ASP A 720 -18.11 16.09 16.66
C ASP A 720 -19.37 16.95 16.50
N GLU A 721 -19.21 18.20 16.05
CA GLU A 721 -20.35 19.10 15.81
C GLU A 721 -21.26 18.65 14.66
N ALA A 722 -20.70 17.96 13.67
CA ALA A 722 -21.46 17.32 12.60
C ALA A 722 -22.24 16.10 13.09
N SER A 723 -21.69 15.34 14.04
CA SER A 723 -22.38 14.22 14.70
C SER A 723 -23.49 14.68 15.63
N ASP A 724 -23.29 15.81 16.32
CA ASP A 724 -24.24 16.41 17.25
C ASP A 724 -25.27 17.33 16.55
N ASP A 725 -25.27 17.35 15.21
CA ASP A 725 -26.22 18.11 14.37
C ASP A 725 -26.13 19.64 14.54
N ALA A 726 -25.10 20.14 15.23
CA ALA A 726 -24.79 21.56 15.41
C ALA A 726 -24.20 22.20 14.15
N LEU A 727 -23.58 21.38 13.28
CA LEU A 727 -23.07 21.76 11.97
C LEU A 727 -23.57 20.77 10.92
N ARG A 728 -23.97 21.28 9.74
CA ARG A 728 -24.42 20.45 8.62
C ARG A 728 -23.72 20.84 7.34
N PHE A 729 -23.21 19.85 6.63
CA PHE A 729 -22.75 20.04 5.26
C PHE A 729 -23.97 20.05 4.33
N ALA A 730 -24.04 21.06 3.47
CA ALA A 730 -25.16 21.29 2.56
C ALA A 730 -24.64 21.50 1.14
N CYS A 731 -25.39 20.99 0.17
CA CYS A 731 -25.08 21.19 -1.24
C CYS A 731 -25.66 22.52 -1.72
N PHE A 732 -24.82 23.43 -2.20
CA PHE A 732 -25.20 24.77 -2.65
C PHE A 732 -25.21 24.94 -4.17
N LYS A 733 -25.58 23.86 -4.87
CA LYS A 733 -25.60 23.82 -6.34
C LYS A 733 -26.96 24.17 -6.95
N ASP A 734 -26.96 24.75 -8.14
CA ASP A 734 -28.16 24.91 -8.98
C ASP A 734 -28.38 23.67 -9.87
N SER A 735 -29.63 23.44 -10.28
CA SER A 735 -30.10 22.41 -11.22
C SER A 735 -29.33 22.33 -12.54
N LYS A 736 -28.58 23.39 -12.89
CA LYS A 736 -27.75 23.47 -14.09
C LYS A 736 -26.31 23.00 -13.89
N GLU A 737 -25.88 22.80 -12.65
CA GLU A 737 -24.52 22.44 -12.29
C GLU A 737 -24.31 20.93 -12.24
N ALA A 738 -23.08 20.51 -12.49
CA ALA A 738 -22.71 19.09 -12.45
C ALA A 738 -22.82 18.54 -11.02
N ASP A 739 -23.28 17.28 -10.92
CA ASP A 739 -23.52 16.56 -9.67
C ASP A 739 -24.59 17.21 -8.75
N TRP A 740 -25.50 18.00 -9.34
CA TRP A 740 -26.71 18.44 -8.65
C TRP A 740 -27.67 17.27 -8.37
N ASN A 741 -28.37 17.34 -7.25
CA ASN A 741 -29.49 16.46 -6.92
C ASN A 741 -30.59 17.24 -6.17
N ASP A 742 -31.77 16.63 -5.99
CA ASP A 742 -32.94 17.27 -5.38
C ASP A 742 -32.74 17.75 -3.92
N SER A 743 -31.62 17.41 -3.27
CA SER A 743 -31.27 17.90 -1.93
C SER A 743 -30.45 19.19 -1.93
N CYS A 744 -29.93 19.61 -3.09
CA CYS A 744 -29.15 20.84 -3.26
C CYS A 744 -30.06 22.07 -3.33
N ASN A 745 -29.71 23.14 -2.62
CA ASN A 745 -30.45 24.41 -2.66
C ASN A 745 -29.48 25.57 -2.91
N PRO A 746 -29.79 26.54 -3.79
CA PRO A 746 -28.95 27.70 -4.01
C PRO A 746 -28.75 28.51 -2.72
N ALA A 747 -27.63 29.24 -2.64
CA ALA A 747 -27.31 30.03 -1.45
C ALA A 747 -28.36 31.10 -1.07
N SER A 748 -29.13 31.56 -2.05
CA SER A 748 -30.23 32.52 -1.88
C SER A 748 -31.48 31.93 -1.20
N GLU A 749 -31.65 30.61 -1.19
CA GLU A 749 -32.86 29.92 -0.71
C GLU A 749 -32.68 29.27 0.67
N ILE A 750 -31.55 29.53 1.32
CA ILE A 750 -31.18 28.91 2.60
C ILE A 750 -31.98 29.51 3.76
N SER A 751 -32.50 28.65 4.65
CA SER A 751 -33.03 29.06 5.97
C SER A 751 -31.94 29.65 6.87
N ASP A 752 -32.32 30.57 7.78
CA ASP A 752 -31.39 31.17 8.75
C ASP A 752 -30.51 30.14 9.48
N SER A 753 -29.25 30.51 9.70
CA SER A 753 -28.19 29.70 10.32
C SER A 753 -27.29 30.58 11.18
N ALA A 754 -26.59 29.99 12.17
CA ALA A 754 -25.62 30.73 12.98
C ALA A 754 -24.44 31.27 12.16
N ALA A 755 -23.95 30.47 11.20
CA ALA A 755 -22.93 30.87 10.23
C ALA A 755 -23.04 30.04 8.94
N LEU A 756 -22.50 30.59 7.85
CA LEU A 756 -22.40 29.95 6.54
C LEU A 756 -20.94 29.94 6.09
N LEU A 757 -20.44 28.78 5.65
CA LEU A 757 -19.19 28.68 4.89
C LEU A 757 -19.53 28.33 3.44
N LEU A 758 -19.15 29.18 2.50
CA LEU A 758 -19.46 29.02 1.07
C LEU A 758 -18.17 29.08 0.24
N THR A 759 -18.01 28.15 -0.70
CA THR A 759 -16.91 28.22 -1.67
C THR A 759 -17.13 29.41 -2.61
N SER A 760 -16.05 29.90 -3.23
CA SER A 760 -16.12 31.04 -4.16
C SER A 760 -17.03 30.78 -5.37
N SER A 761 -17.26 29.52 -5.75
CA SER A 761 -18.18 29.14 -6.82
C SER A 761 -19.66 29.26 -6.46
N HIS A 762 -20.02 29.19 -5.18
CA HIS A 762 -21.42 29.18 -4.72
C HIS A 762 -21.86 30.50 -4.05
N ILE A 763 -21.06 31.57 -4.20
CA ILE A 763 -21.46 32.92 -3.78
C ILE A 763 -22.29 33.56 -4.89
N SER A 764 -23.56 33.83 -4.62
CA SER A 764 -24.40 34.64 -5.50
C SER A 764 -24.32 36.12 -5.13
N ASP A 765 -24.04 37.00 -6.10
CA ASP A 765 -23.98 38.45 -5.90
C ASP A 765 -25.33 39.09 -5.47
N ASP A 766 -26.46 38.39 -5.68
CA ASP A 766 -27.82 38.90 -5.49
C ASP A 766 -28.53 38.45 -4.19
N SER A 767 -27.85 37.74 -3.28
CA SER A 767 -28.51 37.24 -2.07
C SER A 767 -28.64 38.32 -0.99
N GLN A 768 -29.82 38.95 -0.91
CA GLN A 768 -30.24 39.79 0.23
C GLN A 768 -30.08 39.07 1.59
N LEU A 769 -30.01 37.73 1.56
CA LEU A 769 -29.80 36.89 2.72
C LEU A 769 -28.41 37.09 3.37
N LEU A 770 -27.37 37.29 2.55
CA LEU A 770 -25.99 37.47 3.02
C LEU A 770 -25.74 38.84 3.66
N ASP A 771 -26.60 39.85 3.42
CA ASP A 771 -26.51 41.17 4.05
C ASP A 771 -26.63 41.14 5.58
N ARG A 772 -27.27 40.07 6.11
CA ARG A 772 -27.44 39.82 7.54
C ARG A 772 -26.21 39.22 8.21
N TYR A 773 -25.19 38.87 7.43
CA TYR A 773 -23.95 38.28 7.90
C TYR A 773 -22.78 39.24 7.68
N GLU A 774 -21.74 39.09 8.50
CA GLU A 774 -20.43 39.69 8.30
C GLU A 774 -19.56 38.73 7.48
N LYS A 775 -19.06 39.21 6.34
CA LYS A 775 -18.25 38.42 5.40
C LYS A 775 -16.78 38.50 5.79
N SER A 776 -16.12 37.34 5.92
CA SER A 776 -14.68 37.20 6.14
C SER A 776 -14.05 36.30 5.07
N GLY A 777 -12.84 36.66 4.61
CA GLY A 777 -12.10 35.95 3.56
C GLY A 777 -11.60 36.86 2.42
N PRO A 778 -11.09 36.28 1.31
CA PRO A 778 -11.05 34.85 1.01
C PRO A 778 -10.08 34.07 1.91
N MET A 779 -10.44 32.84 2.24
CA MET A 779 -9.59 31.84 2.89
C MET A 779 -9.32 30.67 1.93
N ARG A 780 -8.20 29.98 2.11
CA ARG A 780 -7.80 28.83 1.28
C ARG A 780 -8.29 27.53 1.91
N ASN A 781 -8.85 26.62 1.10
CA ASN A 781 -9.25 25.28 1.52
C ASN A 781 -8.16 24.25 1.16
N LEU A 782 -8.07 23.89 -0.12
CA LEU A 782 -7.09 22.92 -0.61
C LEU A 782 -5.95 23.60 -1.35
N LEU A 783 -4.77 23.01 -1.25
CA LEU A 783 -3.54 23.47 -1.91
C LEU A 783 -2.97 22.35 -2.78
N TRP A 784 -2.66 22.69 -4.04
CA TRP A 784 -2.00 21.81 -5.01
C TRP A 784 -0.78 22.46 -5.64
N PHE A 785 0.29 21.68 -5.80
CA PHE A 785 1.50 22.15 -6.47
C PHE A 785 1.16 22.57 -7.92
N PRO A 786 1.64 23.73 -8.41
CA PRO A 786 1.19 24.29 -9.70
C PRO A 786 1.72 23.57 -10.96
N GLU A 787 2.26 22.36 -10.80
CA GLU A 787 2.75 21.45 -11.85
C GLU A 787 3.67 22.10 -12.89
N SER A 788 4.48 23.06 -12.45
CA SER A 788 5.39 23.87 -13.29
C SER A 788 6.46 23.08 -14.06
N TYR A 789 6.65 21.80 -13.75
CA TYR A 789 7.56 20.90 -14.46
C TYR A 789 6.99 20.36 -15.78
N ARG A 790 5.69 20.53 -16.04
CA ARG A 790 5.05 20.01 -17.26
C ARG A 790 5.43 20.81 -18.51
N ARG A 791 5.38 20.15 -19.66
CA ARG A 791 5.48 20.79 -20.97
C ARG A 791 4.29 21.76 -21.16
N PRO A 792 4.51 23.01 -21.62
CA PRO A 792 3.43 23.95 -21.89
C PRO A 792 2.42 23.43 -22.93
N ALA A 793 1.12 23.70 -22.71
CA ALA A 793 0.02 23.28 -23.59
C ALA A 793 -0.08 21.77 -23.86
N GLU A 794 0.44 20.95 -22.94
CA GLU A 794 0.32 19.50 -22.97
C GLU A 794 -1.15 19.04 -22.89
N ASN A 795 -1.59 18.20 -23.83
CA ASN A 795 -2.91 17.55 -23.80
C ASN A 795 -2.77 16.02 -23.93
N ARG A 796 -2.34 15.37 -22.85
CA ARG A 796 -2.08 13.92 -22.80
C ARG A 796 -3.28 13.04 -23.13
N GLN A 797 -4.50 13.49 -22.87
CA GLN A 797 -5.70 12.69 -23.18
C GLN A 797 -5.88 12.50 -24.70
N SER A 798 -5.24 13.35 -25.51
CA SER A 798 -5.35 13.36 -26.97
C SER A 798 -4.07 12.94 -27.70
N GLU A 799 -2.93 12.83 -27.00
CA GLU A 799 -1.63 12.52 -27.60
C GLU A 799 -1.33 11.01 -27.50
N GLY A 800 -0.91 10.38 -28.60
CA GLY A 800 -0.45 9.00 -28.57
C GLY A 800 0.94 8.87 -27.92
N PRO A 801 1.35 7.70 -27.39
CA PRO A 801 2.61 7.56 -26.64
C PRO A 801 3.87 7.99 -27.40
N ALA A 802 3.91 7.74 -28.72
CA ALA A 802 5.05 8.13 -29.55
C ALA A 802 5.11 9.66 -29.79
N GLU A 803 3.94 10.30 -29.90
CA GLU A 803 3.84 11.75 -30.06
C GLU A 803 4.21 12.46 -28.75
N GLU A 804 3.68 11.99 -27.62
CA GLU A 804 4.01 12.49 -26.28
C GLU A 804 5.53 12.46 -26.06
N LEU A 805 6.16 11.30 -26.25
CA LEU A 805 7.61 11.15 -26.10
C LEU A 805 8.39 12.10 -27.01
N SER A 806 8.00 12.22 -28.28
CA SER A 806 8.67 13.10 -29.24
C SER A 806 8.62 14.57 -28.82
N ARG A 807 7.43 15.05 -28.42
CA ARG A 807 7.23 16.42 -27.96
C ARG A 807 7.95 16.69 -26.63
N ASP A 808 7.96 15.72 -25.72
CA ASP A 808 8.67 15.83 -24.44
C ASP A 808 10.19 15.88 -24.64
N PHE A 809 10.76 15.08 -25.54
CA PHE A 809 12.19 15.16 -25.86
C PHE A 809 12.56 16.49 -26.52
N ALA A 810 11.69 17.03 -27.39
CA ALA A 810 11.88 18.37 -27.95
C ALA A 810 11.88 19.43 -26.83
N PHE A 811 10.90 19.37 -25.92
CA PHE A 811 10.83 20.23 -24.76
C PHE A 811 12.08 20.15 -23.88
N PHE A 812 12.58 18.94 -23.58
CA PHE A 812 13.81 18.78 -22.80
C PHE A 812 15.04 19.34 -23.49
N ARG A 813 15.15 19.20 -24.81
CA ARG A 813 16.23 19.81 -25.58
C ARG A 813 16.18 21.33 -25.47
N ASP A 814 14.98 21.91 -25.56
CA ASP A 814 14.80 23.35 -25.48
C ASP A 814 15.13 23.87 -24.07
N ILE A 815 14.65 23.18 -23.02
CA ILE A 815 14.98 23.45 -21.60
C ILE A 815 16.50 23.35 -21.36
N ALA A 816 17.15 22.29 -21.86
CA ALA A 816 18.58 22.09 -21.67
C ALA A 816 19.43 23.23 -22.25
N SER A 817 18.94 23.90 -23.30
CA SER A 817 19.59 25.05 -23.93
C SER A 817 19.20 26.42 -23.34
N SER A 818 18.16 26.49 -22.51
CA SER A 818 17.61 27.74 -21.97
C SER A 818 18.24 28.11 -20.63
N ARG A 819 18.97 29.22 -20.58
CA ARG A 819 19.48 29.78 -19.31
C ARG A 819 18.35 30.12 -18.34
N GLU A 820 17.25 30.68 -18.85
CA GLU A 820 16.10 31.04 -18.01
C GLU A 820 15.51 29.81 -17.30
N ALA A 821 15.36 28.71 -18.03
CA ALA A 821 14.84 27.47 -17.46
C ALA A 821 15.77 26.91 -16.37
N TRP A 822 17.08 26.95 -16.59
CA TRP A 822 18.06 26.57 -15.57
C TRP A 822 18.04 27.51 -14.36
N GLN A 823 17.80 28.82 -14.55
CA GLN A 823 17.71 29.79 -13.46
C GLN A 823 16.54 29.45 -12.55
N LYS A 824 15.36 29.23 -13.15
CA LYS A 824 14.14 28.83 -12.44
C LYS A 824 14.32 27.49 -11.72
N ALA A 825 14.90 26.50 -12.38
CA ALA A 825 15.16 25.19 -11.77
C ALA A 825 16.11 25.28 -10.57
N LEU A 826 17.22 26.03 -10.68
CA LEU A 826 18.16 26.23 -9.58
C LEU A 826 17.55 27.03 -8.43
N ASN A 827 16.76 28.07 -8.73
CA ASN A 827 16.01 28.83 -7.72
C ASN A 827 15.06 27.92 -6.94
N TYR A 828 14.31 27.05 -7.61
CA TYR A 828 13.41 26.11 -6.94
C TYR A 828 14.15 25.06 -6.12
N ILE A 829 15.20 24.43 -6.67
CA ILE A 829 15.96 23.38 -5.99
C ILE A 829 16.61 23.92 -4.71
N LEU A 830 17.21 25.11 -4.75
CA LEU A 830 17.93 25.71 -3.63
C LEU A 830 17.00 26.43 -2.64
N PHE A 831 16.07 27.23 -3.15
CA PHE A 831 15.30 28.19 -2.36
C PHE A 831 13.79 27.91 -2.31
N ARG A 832 13.28 26.92 -3.07
CA ARG A 832 11.82 26.72 -3.28
C ARG A 832 11.12 27.95 -3.84
N ASP A 833 11.88 28.78 -4.54
CA ASP A 833 11.36 29.94 -5.24
C ASP A 833 10.73 29.49 -6.57
N LEU A 834 9.44 29.77 -6.72
CA LEU A 834 8.62 29.36 -7.84
C LEU A 834 7.76 30.54 -8.30
N GLU A 835 7.70 30.78 -9.61
CA GLU A 835 6.95 31.92 -10.17
C GLU A 835 5.44 31.85 -9.92
N ARG A 836 4.90 30.65 -9.75
CA ARG A 836 3.48 30.41 -9.46
C ARG A 836 3.32 30.01 -8.00
N ASP A 837 2.37 30.66 -7.32
CA ASP A 837 1.89 30.22 -6.01
C ASP A 837 1.07 28.92 -6.17
N TRP A 838 0.66 28.33 -5.05
CA TRP A 838 -0.24 27.19 -5.01
C TRP A 838 -1.48 27.40 -5.89
N TYR A 839 -1.89 26.35 -6.60
CA TYR A 839 -3.30 26.27 -6.96
C TYR A 839 -4.09 26.05 -5.68
N ASN A 840 -5.21 26.75 -5.53
CA ASN A 840 -6.04 26.65 -4.35
C ASN A 840 -7.54 26.75 -4.67
N SER A 841 -8.35 26.18 -3.78
CA SER A 841 -9.78 26.48 -3.72
C SER A 841 -10.02 27.48 -2.59
N GLU A 842 -10.87 28.46 -2.84
CA GLU A 842 -11.16 29.53 -1.89
C GLU A 842 -12.58 29.43 -1.34
N TYR A 843 -12.76 29.92 -0.12
CA TYR A 843 -14.07 30.03 0.52
C TYR A 843 -14.15 31.26 1.41
N TYR A 844 -15.38 31.59 1.80
CA TYR A 844 -15.70 32.72 2.65
C TYR A 844 -16.54 32.26 3.83
N SER A 845 -16.34 32.91 4.97
CA SER A 845 -17.17 32.74 6.16
C SER A 845 -18.14 33.91 6.28
N TYR A 846 -19.38 33.59 6.62
CA TYR A 846 -20.46 34.54 6.85
C TYR A 846 -21.01 34.27 8.26
N THR A 847 -20.62 35.10 9.22
CA THR A 847 -21.08 35.00 10.62
C THR A 847 -22.23 35.98 10.86
N ARG A 848 -23.26 35.58 11.60
CA ARG A 848 -24.41 36.44 11.84
C ARG A 848 -24.01 37.70 12.63
N LYS A 849 -24.52 38.86 12.21
CA LYS A 849 -24.28 40.16 12.87
C LYS A 849 -24.97 40.29 14.23
#